data_AF-A0A7Y5LQR5-F1
#
_entry.id   AF-A0A7Y5LQR5-F1
#
_cell.length_a   1.000
_cell.length_b   1.000
_cell.length_c   1.000
_cell.angle_alpha   90.00
_cell.angle_beta   90.00
_cell.angle_gamma   90.00
#
_symmetry.space_group_name_H-M   'P 1'
#
loop_
_entity.id
_entity.type
_entity.pdbx_description
1 polymer ?
#
loop_
_entity_poly.entity_id
_entity_poly.type
_entity_poly.pdbx_seq_one_letter_code
_entity_poly.pdbx_strand_id
1 'polypeptide(L)'
;MISKKNQRKNLGKCGFAALMLAMILGNVACEPEESAGLHPALLPGQIAGPMVVFDPLRKPDPEVPFPNDLATRIDPSGHSSLNVSEDGPTEYERRFRRHFNEIPGFSGMTPISVSFDGPLDLRTVNDDTVYVINIEKGSKRFGERIPLDLGRGWFPHDIQPTQYLPNDPFASATSMILPPNNFADTNGDRVPDSNVYHYDVATNTLDIRPLIPMEAGARYAVVLTRGMKGWNPDGTLAPIRSPFEAVNHDAQTEDLRLMLPALEQVGVQVQDIAFAWTLTTGDLAKTFRLLRDGLYGKGIFKWLADQFPAKINDVYNLDITHDGNASHPDPQYQYPVVDTDHPFVLQGAFLSSVMALIQSFEPGIGISFNNVDYVVFGDMVTPSFRATEDNVWDVNLNKGTATVAPEIVPWMITVPKTTENHKPPFPVVIHAHATATSRIEVLVLADKFARAGIATLCIDAVGHGPILTDPKKMLLDALGGGNFTPEAEKTVAGLIRLLIAPMLYPDWETRIPVDMGLDDMLAELLTNGFMQQLALKGRAVDDDGDCIVEGGEAYYTPDPFRLRDAMRQTTLDYMVAVRMLRSLAQKNVPKAVTDPANATVDQLLPSLLSGDFNADGILDVGGSEVPYFMSGVSLGGIHTALTAPLEEYIVAAAPVVAGAGLADIFVRTKLHSVVTPLMHLASGPAVVGCPQADGTVAVSFNDDSDECKITERTTWRGVEGVCLPLPEVTSIVQAGLHVPPRSRVVLTHLSSGEQRDTLADDQGAFMVAVAADVGDALRLEIRNEGGAVVDMAELVSPYQGVAHPRNTPEFRRLVQRVANVLEGSDAITVADRVLLDPLPGYPATNMLLLLASGDRTVNFAAGVALARAMGLFGKDDPSSPTAKYRVWTEEVIARNLLVDSDVVPPVLDLSFPEGGPGLCTKVNTVDGLPGLSALCVAAVRGHHEYIAQANDKDTFPEVDGYHGTYNEYHQNMIVSYFHSLGTKITEDPCWADWKCVVDRGLDKEWDKALSGFE
;
A
#
# COMPACT_ATOMS: atom_id res chain seq x y z
N MET A 1 -34.42 58.31 -45.28
CA MET A 1 -35.55 58.74 -46.16
C MET A 1 -36.82 58.81 -45.33
N ILE A 2 -37.62 59.83 -45.60
CA ILE A 2 -38.72 60.40 -44.79
C ILE A 2 -39.97 59.49 -44.75
N SER A 3 -40.59 59.29 -43.56
CA SER A 3 -41.94 59.80 -43.19
C SER A 3 -42.88 58.85 -42.39
N LYS A 4 -43.26 59.28 -41.17
CA LYS A 4 -44.62 59.41 -40.55
C LYS A 4 -45.57 58.18 -40.50
N LYS A 5 -46.40 57.90 -39.47
CA LYS A 5 -46.97 58.66 -38.34
C LYS A 5 -47.77 57.70 -37.40
N ASN A 6 -47.68 57.94 -36.08
CA ASN A 6 -48.66 57.84 -34.97
C ASN A 6 -49.93 56.94 -34.95
N GLN A 7 -50.02 56.23 -33.80
CA GLN A 7 -51.12 56.08 -32.81
C GLN A 7 -52.48 55.43 -33.18
N ARG A 8 -52.87 54.36 -32.45
CA ARG A 8 -53.80 54.39 -31.28
C ARG A 8 -54.01 52.99 -30.67
N LYS A 9 -54.24 52.96 -29.35
CA LYS A 9 -54.49 51.79 -28.48
C LYS A 9 -55.99 51.42 -28.37
N ASN A 10 -56.21 50.14 -28.02
CA ASN A 10 -57.24 49.54 -27.15
C ASN A 10 -58.57 48.95 -27.70
N LEU A 11 -58.64 47.62 -27.46
CA LEU A 11 -59.69 46.78 -26.84
C LEU A 11 -61.13 46.72 -27.41
N GLY A 12 -61.59 45.47 -27.59
CA GLY A 12 -63.01 45.12 -27.46
C GLY A 12 -63.42 43.75 -28.00
N LYS A 13 -63.28 42.69 -27.19
CA LYS A 13 -64.12 41.47 -27.09
C LYS A 13 -64.76 40.88 -28.37
N CYS A 14 -64.34 39.67 -28.74
CA CYS A 14 -65.22 38.62 -29.28
C CYS A 14 -64.57 37.23 -29.08
N GLY A 15 -64.68 36.70 -27.86
CA GLY A 15 -64.54 35.28 -27.59
C GLY A 15 -65.93 34.67 -27.54
N PHE A 16 -66.18 33.61 -28.33
CA PHE A 16 -66.97 32.43 -27.95
C PHE A 16 -67.19 31.42 -29.10
N ALA A 17 -66.86 31.75 -30.35
CA ALA A 17 -67.19 30.87 -31.50
C ALA A 17 -66.03 30.02 -32.04
N ALA A 18 -64.78 30.22 -31.59
CA ALA A 18 -63.61 29.52 -32.13
C ALA A 18 -63.23 28.23 -31.36
N LEU A 19 -63.90 27.90 -30.26
CA LEU A 19 -63.48 26.82 -29.36
C LEU A 19 -64.06 25.42 -29.70
N MET A 20 -65.07 25.33 -30.58
CA MET A 20 -65.74 24.05 -30.86
C MET A 20 -65.25 23.30 -32.11
N LEU A 21 -64.45 23.91 -32.97
CA LEU A 21 -63.95 23.23 -34.19
C LEU A 21 -62.54 22.64 -34.05
N ALA A 22 -61.86 22.88 -32.93
CA ALA A 22 -60.53 22.32 -32.63
C ALA A 22 -60.58 21.02 -31.80
N MET A 23 -61.77 20.55 -31.36
CA MET A 23 -61.92 19.36 -30.50
C MET A 23 -62.16 18.03 -31.25
N ILE A 24 -62.14 17.98 -32.59
CA ILE A 24 -62.51 16.75 -33.34
C ILE A 24 -61.39 16.18 -34.25
N LEU A 25 -60.15 16.72 -34.19
CA LEU A 25 -59.01 16.17 -34.95
C LEU A 25 -57.80 15.71 -34.09
N GLY A 26 -58.00 15.52 -32.79
CA GLY A 26 -56.97 14.99 -31.88
C GLY A 26 -57.26 13.55 -31.43
N ASN A 27 -57.34 12.61 -32.37
CA ASN A 27 -57.33 11.17 -32.08
C ASN A 27 -56.27 10.49 -32.97
N VAL A 28 -55.04 10.99 -32.89
CA VAL A 28 -53.88 10.12 -33.09
C VAL A 28 -53.59 9.57 -31.71
N ALA A 29 -53.77 8.27 -31.55
CA ALA A 29 -53.37 7.54 -30.36
C ALA A 29 -51.93 7.91 -30.03
N CYS A 30 -51.73 8.51 -28.86
CA CYS A 30 -50.44 8.50 -28.20
C CYS A 30 -50.24 7.02 -27.85
N GLU A 31 -49.40 6.31 -28.61
CA GLU A 31 -48.79 5.09 -28.10
C GLU A 31 -48.16 5.46 -26.75
N PRO A 32 -48.39 4.69 -25.67
CA PRO A 32 -47.68 4.93 -24.43
C PRO A 32 -46.19 4.83 -24.75
N GLU A 33 -45.40 5.85 -24.38
CA GLU A 33 -43.95 5.73 -24.36
C GLU A 33 -43.59 4.38 -23.71
N GLU A 34 -42.84 3.56 -24.44
CA GLU A 34 -42.30 2.28 -23.95
C GLU A 34 -41.74 2.48 -22.55
N SER A 35 -42.05 1.57 -21.61
CA SER A 35 -41.66 1.72 -20.21
C SER A 35 -40.18 2.10 -20.09
N ALA A 36 -39.90 3.21 -19.41
CA ALA A 36 -38.55 3.65 -19.10
C ALA A 36 -37.86 2.62 -18.17
N GLY A 37 -37.14 1.64 -18.74
CA GLY A 37 -36.43 0.59 -18.02
C GLY A 37 -36.40 -0.78 -18.73
N LEU A 38 -35.60 -1.72 -18.23
CA LEU A 38 -35.43 -3.04 -18.88
C LEU A 38 -36.67 -3.93 -18.80
N HIS A 39 -37.35 -3.92 -17.65
CA HIS A 39 -38.49 -4.77 -17.34
C HIS A 39 -39.23 -4.20 -16.12
N PRO A 40 -40.56 -4.39 -15.97
CA PRO A 40 -41.28 -3.99 -14.76
C PRO A 40 -40.66 -4.55 -13.47
N ALA A 41 -40.58 -3.72 -12.42
CA ALA A 41 -40.01 -4.08 -11.12
C ALA A 41 -40.78 -5.21 -10.42
N LEU A 42 -42.10 -5.24 -10.56
CA LEU A 42 -42.99 -6.25 -9.98
C LEU A 42 -43.74 -7.02 -11.07
N LEU A 43 -43.81 -8.33 -10.92
CA LEU A 43 -44.65 -9.18 -11.76
C LEU A 43 -46.11 -9.18 -11.26
N PRO A 44 -47.10 -9.35 -12.14
CA PRO A 44 -48.50 -9.46 -11.73
C PRO A 44 -48.71 -10.56 -10.67
N GLY A 45 -49.25 -10.20 -9.51
CA GLY A 45 -49.51 -11.13 -8.41
C GLY A 45 -48.28 -11.51 -7.56
N GLN A 46 -47.12 -10.91 -7.82
CA GLN A 46 -45.91 -11.13 -7.01
C GLN A 46 -46.04 -10.45 -5.64
N ILE A 47 -45.72 -11.18 -4.57
CA ILE A 47 -45.55 -10.62 -3.23
C ILE A 47 -44.23 -9.85 -3.22
N ALA A 48 -44.28 -8.60 -2.78
CA ALA A 48 -43.14 -7.70 -2.74
C ALA A 48 -42.34 -7.93 -1.45
N GLY A 49 -41.07 -8.33 -1.57
CA GLY A 49 -40.13 -8.42 -0.45
C GLY A 49 -39.40 -7.09 -0.20
N PRO A 50 -38.28 -7.12 0.55
CA PRO A 50 -37.46 -5.94 0.82
C PRO A 50 -37.04 -5.19 -0.44
N MET A 51 -37.08 -3.86 -0.36
CA MET A 51 -36.71 -2.95 -1.41
C MET A 51 -35.25 -2.56 -1.29
N VAL A 52 -34.55 -2.47 -2.42
CA VAL A 52 -33.22 -1.83 -2.46
C VAL A 52 -33.35 -0.37 -2.03
N VAL A 53 -32.50 0.08 -1.12
CA VAL A 53 -32.45 1.48 -0.70
C VAL A 53 -31.76 2.32 -1.77
N PHE A 54 -32.42 3.41 -2.16
CA PHE A 54 -31.89 4.38 -3.11
C PHE A 54 -32.30 5.79 -2.68
N ASP A 55 -31.42 6.44 -1.92
CA ASP A 55 -31.57 7.82 -1.44
C ASP A 55 -30.29 8.63 -1.77
N PRO A 56 -30.21 9.22 -2.98
CA PRO A 56 -29.06 10.03 -3.37
C PRO A 56 -28.98 11.38 -2.64
N LEU A 57 -29.99 11.75 -1.85
CA LEU A 57 -30.06 13.02 -1.12
C LEU A 57 -29.87 12.84 0.40
N ARG A 58 -29.67 11.60 0.86
CA ARG A 58 -29.34 11.32 2.26
C ARG A 58 -28.10 12.12 2.67
N LYS A 59 -28.15 12.70 3.86
CA LYS A 59 -27.04 13.43 4.49
C LYS A 59 -26.49 12.65 5.70
N PRO A 60 -25.18 12.73 5.99
CA PRO A 60 -24.15 13.44 5.22
C PRO A 60 -23.73 12.70 3.94
N ASP A 61 -24.02 11.41 3.84
CA ASP A 61 -23.68 10.55 2.71
C ASP A 61 -24.92 9.99 2.00
N PRO A 62 -24.93 9.96 0.66
CA PRO A 62 -25.99 9.29 -0.09
C PRO A 62 -26.01 7.79 0.22
N GLU A 63 -27.19 7.19 0.22
CA GLU A 63 -27.36 5.74 0.36
C GLU A 63 -27.94 5.16 -0.93
N VAL A 64 -27.04 4.78 -1.81
CA VAL A 64 -27.35 4.10 -3.07
C VAL A 64 -26.44 2.88 -3.19
N PRO A 65 -26.77 1.88 -4.02
CA PRO A 65 -25.82 0.83 -4.37
C PRO A 65 -24.50 1.48 -4.80
N PHE A 66 -23.38 1.03 -4.24
CA PHE A 66 -22.07 1.63 -4.48
C PHE A 66 -21.03 0.55 -4.76
N PRO A 67 -20.19 0.68 -5.80
CA PRO A 67 -20.16 1.75 -6.80
C PRO A 67 -21.35 1.74 -7.76
N ASN A 68 -21.66 2.91 -8.35
CA ASN A 68 -22.75 3.08 -9.31
C ASN A 68 -22.49 4.27 -10.24
N ASP A 69 -22.63 4.09 -11.55
CA ASP A 69 -22.39 5.14 -12.55
C ASP A 69 -23.35 6.33 -12.46
N LEU A 70 -24.49 6.21 -11.78
CA LEU A 70 -25.34 7.36 -11.47
C LEU A 70 -24.63 8.38 -10.56
N ALA A 71 -23.60 7.94 -9.83
CA ALA A 71 -22.72 8.80 -9.05
C ALA A 71 -21.51 9.30 -9.86
N THR A 72 -21.49 9.13 -11.19
CA THR A 72 -20.43 9.62 -12.07
C THR A 72 -20.91 10.75 -12.97
N ARG A 73 -19.99 11.61 -13.38
CA ARG A 73 -20.17 12.64 -14.42
C ARG A 73 -19.15 12.41 -15.51
N ILE A 74 -19.60 12.50 -16.76
CA ILE A 74 -18.72 12.43 -17.93
C ILE A 74 -18.55 13.85 -18.48
N ASP A 75 -17.31 14.31 -18.59
CA ASP A 75 -17.02 15.60 -19.18
C ASP A 75 -17.07 15.56 -20.72
N PRO A 76 -17.06 16.71 -21.43
CA PRO A 76 -17.10 16.74 -22.90
C PRO A 76 -15.92 16.03 -23.59
N SER A 77 -14.85 15.71 -22.87
CA SER A 77 -13.69 14.95 -23.37
C SER A 77 -13.82 13.45 -23.16
N GLY A 78 -14.93 12.99 -22.56
CA GLY A 78 -15.19 11.59 -22.25
C GLY A 78 -14.53 11.12 -20.96
N HIS A 79 -14.01 12.03 -20.12
CA HIS A 79 -13.45 11.66 -18.82
C HIS A 79 -14.59 11.45 -17.82
N SER A 80 -14.64 10.25 -17.25
CA SER A 80 -15.54 9.93 -16.14
C SER A 80 -14.88 10.35 -14.82
N SER A 81 -15.66 10.99 -13.97
CA SER A 81 -15.27 11.37 -12.61
C SER A 81 -16.44 11.15 -11.66
N LEU A 82 -16.16 10.97 -10.38
CA LEU A 82 -17.24 10.87 -9.39
C LEU A 82 -17.94 12.22 -9.22
N ASN A 83 -19.20 12.16 -8.78
CA ASN A 83 -20.07 13.31 -8.57
C ASN A 83 -20.74 13.22 -7.20
N VAL A 84 -19.92 13.09 -6.16
CA VAL A 84 -20.37 13.13 -4.75
C VAL A 84 -20.46 14.57 -4.27
N SER A 85 -21.34 14.81 -3.30
CA SER A 85 -21.43 16.13 -2.64
C SER A 85 -20.12 16.45 -1.92
N GLU A 86 -19.58 17.65 -2.16
CA GLU A 86 -18.44 18.19 -1.42
C GLU A 86 -18.83 18.78 -0.05
N ASP A 87 -20.11 18.75 0.32
CA ASP A 87 -20.59 19.15 1.65
C ASP A 87 -20.10 18.14 2.70
N GLY A 88 -19.64 18.62 3.86
CA GLY A 88 -19.09 17.77 4.91
C GLY A 88 -18.87 18.55 6.20
N PRO A 89 -18.99 17.90 7.38
CA PRO A 89 -18.82 18.53 8.69
C PRO A 89 -17.45 19.20 8.87
N THR A 90 -16.38 18.62 8.32
CA THR A 90 -15.00 19.10 8.48
C THR A 90 -14.36 19.48 7.15
N GLU A 91 -13.39 20.38 7.16
CA GLU A 91 -12.58 20.77 6.00
C GLU A 91 -11.80 19.59 5.45
N TYR A 92 -11.31 18.70 6.33
CA TYR A 92 -10.75 17.42 5.90
C TYR A 92 -11.73 16.65 5.00
N GLU A 93 -12.97 16.45 5.46
CA GLU A 93 -13.94 15.67 4.70
C GLU A 93 -14.33 16.35 3.38
N ARG A 94 -14.47 17.68 3.39
CA ARG A 94 -14.72 18.48 2.17
C ARG A 94 -13.57 18.32 1.16
N ARG A 95 -12.32 18.38 1.61
CA ARG A 95 -11.13 18.16 0.78
C ARG A 95 -11.08 16.72 0.25
N PHE A 96 -11.31 15.72 1.09
CA PHE A 96 -11.39 14.32 0.69
C PHE A 96 -12.44 14.11 -0.41
N ARG A 97 -13.66 14.64 -0.24
CA ARG A 97 -14.75 14.54 -1.22
C ARG A 97 -14.40 15.22 -2.54
N ARG A 98 -13.67 16.35 -2.50
CA ARG A 98 -13.18 17.04 -3.71
C ARG A 98 -12.22 16.17 -4.51
N HIS A 99 -11.20 15.61 -3.88
CA HIS A 99 -10.27 14.69 -4.57
C HIS A 99 -10.94 13.38 -4.99
N PHE A 100 -11.95 12.93 -4.25
CA PHE A 100 -12.74 11.75 -4.64
C PHE A 100 -13.45 11.98 -5.98
N ASN A 101 -13.92 13.20 -6.23
CA ASN A 101 -14.49 13.64 -7.50
C ASN A 101 -13.46 13.82 -8.64
N GLU A 102 -12.17 13.54 -8.41
CA GLU A 102 -11.11 13.60 -9.41
C GLU A 102 -10.65 12.19 -9.86
N ILE A 103 -11.10 11.13 -9.18
CA ILE A 103 -10.73 9.75 -9.50
C ILE A 103 -11.44 9.33 -10.82
N PRO A 104 -10.73 8.69 -11.77
CA PRO A 104 -11.23 8.40 -13.12
C PRO A 104 -12.26 7.27 -13.21
N GLY A 105 -12.74 6.73 -12.09
CA GLY A 105 -13.65 5.60 -12.03
C GLY A 105 -13.62 4.91 -10.67
N PHE A 106 -14.32 3.78 -10.59
CA PHE A 106 -14.35 2.96 -9.40
C PHE A 106 -13.28 1.88 -9.41
N SER A 107 -13.06 1.29 -8.25
CA SER A 107 -12.15 0.19 -8.09
C SER A 107 -12.72 -1.11 -8.70
N GLY A 108 -11.83 -1.94 -9.22
CA GLY A 108 -12.11 -3.24 -9.80
C GLY A 108 -12.19 -4.39 -8.79
N MET A 109 -11.79 -4.20 -7.53
CA MET A 109 -11.74 -5.26 -6.50
C MET A 109 -12.39 -4.91 -5.16
N THR A 110 -12.67 -3.63 -4.90
CA THR A 110 -13.40 -3.20 -3.69
C THR A 110 -14.81 -3.80 -3.64
N PRO A 111 -15.36 -4.02 -2.43
CA PRO A 111 -16.70 -4.55 -2.29
C PRO A 111 -17.73 -3.63 -2.95
N ILE A 112 -18.75 -4.25 -3.54
CA ILE A 112 -19.95 -3.63 -4.07
C ILE A 112 -21.03 -3.75 -2.99
N SER A 113 -21.48 -2.63 -2.44
CA SER A 113 -22.45 -2.58 -1.34
C SER A 113 -23.86 -2.26 -1.84
N VAL A 114 -24.87 -2.93 -1.29
CA VAL A 114 -26.29 -2.67 -1.55
C VAL A 114 -27.13 -2.87 -0.30
N SER A 115 -27.84 -1.82 0.13
CA SER A 115 -28.72 -1.83 1.30
C SER A 115 -30.16 -2.19 0.94
N PHE A 116 -30.88 -2.76 1.91
CA PHE A 116 -32.30 -3.11 1.79
C PHE A 116 -33.13 -2.52 2.95
N ASP A 117 -34.40 -2.19 2.70
CA ASP A 117 -35.32 -1.69 3.74
C ASP A 117 -35.82 -2.79 4.71
N GLY A 118 -35.32 -4.02 4.55
CA GLY A 118 -35.61 -5.18 5.39
C GLY A 118 -34.54 -6.28 5.26
N PRO A 119 -34.52 -7.24 6.21
CA PRO A 119 -33.46 -8.24 6.28
C PRO A 119 -33.56 -9.29 5.16
N LEU A 120 -32.41 -9.75 4.68
CA LEU A 120 -32.31 -10.79 3.66
C LEU A 120 -32.35 -12.20 4.25
N ASP A 121 -32.77 -13.18 3.45
CA ASP A 121 -32.49 -14.59 3.70
C ASP A 121 -31.18 -14.96 3.01
N LEU A 122 -30.08 -14.99 3.77
CA LEU A 122 -28.72 -15.14 3.24
C LEU A 122 -28.51 -16.46 2.50
N ARG A 123 -29.33 -17.49 2.74
CA ARG A 123 -29.29 -18.75 1.99
C ARG A 123 -29.67 -18.57 0.52
N THR A 124 -30.35 -17.47 0.20
CA THR A 124 -30.74 -17.09 -1.16
C THR A 124 -29.73 -16.17 -1.85
N VAL A 125 -28.65 -15.79 -1.16
CA VAL A 125 -27.54 -14.99 -1.71
C VAL A 125 -26.45 -15.96 -2.14
N ASN A 126 -26.32 -16.20 -3.45
CA ASN A 126 -25.38 -17.17 -4.01
C ASN A 126 -25.06 -16.87 -5.49
N ASP A 127 -24.20 -17.70 -6.08
CA ASP A 127 -23.71 -17.53 -7.46
C ASP A 127 -24.84 -17.58 -8.53
N ASP A 128 -26.04 -18.06 -8.19
CA ASP A 128 -27.20 -18.09 -9.10
C ASP A 128 -28.08 -16.85 -8.98
N THR A 129 -27.89 -16.03 -7.93
CA THR A 129 -28.77 -14.89 -7.63
C THR A 129 -28.11 -13.53 -7.72
N VAL A 130 -26.78 -13.48 -7.76
CA VAL A 130 -25.97 -12.26 -7.87
C VAL A 130 -24.95 -12.40 -9.00
N TYR A 131 -24.93 -11.45 -9.92
CA TYR A 131 -23.99 -11.45 -11.05
C TYR A 131 -23.30 -10.09 -11.21
N VAL A 132 -22.03 -10.11 -11.60
CA VAL A 132 -21.28 -8.96 -12.08
C VAL A 132 -20.74 -9.32 -13.46
N ILE A 133 -21.10 -8.55 -14.49
CA ILE A 133 -20.88 -8.91 -15.90
C ILE A 133 -20.18 -7.77 -16.63
N ASN A 134 -19.10 -8.06 -17.33
CA ASN A 134 -18.43 -7.09 -18.19
C ASN A 134 -19.34 -6.76 -19.40
N ILE A 135 -19.64 -5.48 -19.59
CA ILE A 135 -20.48 -4.97 -20.68
C ILE A 135 -19.73 -4.01 -21.61
N GLU A 136 -18.40 -3.95 -21.52
CA GLU A 136 -17.61 -3.01 -22.31
C GLU A 136 -17.49 -3.44 -23.77
N LYS A 137 -18.05 -2.62 -24.67
CA LYS A 137 -18.09 -2.95 -26.10
C LYS A 137 -16.67 -2.94 -26.67
N GLY A 138 -16.25 -4.08 -27.21
CA GLY A 138 -14.93 -4.24 -27.82
C GLY A 138 -13.85 -4.75 -26.87
N SER A 139 -14.17 -4.95 -25.59
CA SER A 139 -13.32 -5.70 -24.67
C SER A 139 -13.22 -7.18 -25.10
N LYS A 140 -12.05 -7.79 -24.86
CA LYS A 140 -11.86 -9.25 -24.99
C LYS A 140 -12.65 -10.04 -23.92
N ARG A 141 -13.00 -9.38 -22.82
CA ARG A 141 -13.74 -9.89 -21.66
C ARG A 141 -15.23 -9.58 -21.74
N PHE A 142 -15.74 -9.03 -22.85
CA PHE A 142 -17.15 -8.71 -23.00
C PHE A 142 -18.04 -9.94 -22.75
N GLY A 143 -19.02 -9.81 -21.84
CA GLY A 143 -19.90 -10.87 -21.40
C GLY A 143 -19.31 -11.82 -20.34
N GLU A 144 -18.06 -11.61 -19.92
CA GLU A 144 -17.45 -12.35 -18.82
C GLU A 144 -18.19 -12.09 -17.50
N ARG A 145 -18.46 -13.16 -16.75
CA ARG A 145 -19.02 -13.11 -15.40
C ARG A 145 -17.88 -13.11 -14.39
N ILE A 146 -17.89 -12.14 -13.49
CA ILE A 146 -16.89 -12.04 -12.44
C ILE A 146 -17.29 -12.97 -11.28
N PRO A 147 -16.43 -13.91 -10.87
CA PRO A 147 -16.64 -14.73 -9.67
C PRO A 147 -16.64 -13.86 -8.40
N LEU A 148 -17.51 -14.18 -7.43
CA LEU A 148 -17.77 -13.34 -6.26
C LEU A 148 -17.51 -14.07 -4.94
N ASP A 149 -17.03 -13.40 -3.91
CA ASP A 149 -17.18 -13.85 -2.52
C ASP A 149 -18.52 -13.34 -1.99
N LEU A 150 -19.39 -14.28 -1.65
CA LEU A 150 -20.71 -14.05 -1.06
C LEU A 150 -20.78 -14.68 0.33
N GLY A 151 -19.71 -14.50 1.12
CA GLY A 151 -19.61 -15.03 2.48
C GLY A 151 -18.91 -16.38 2.61
N ARG A 152 -18.14 -16.79 1.60
CA ARG A 152 -17.37 -18.05 1.61
C ARG A 152 -16.05 -17.94 2.38
N GLY A 153 -15.61 -16.74 2.75
CA GLY A 153 -14.42 -16.52 3.58
C GLY A 153 -13.14 -16.29 2.79
N TRP A 154 -13.23 -15.84 1.53
CA TRP A 154 -12.06 -15.48 0.72
C TRP A 154 -11.43 -14.17 1.18
N PHE A 155 -12.24 -13.27 1.77
CA PHE A 155 -11.79 -12.02 2.38
C PHE A 155 -12.16 -12.03 3.87
N PRO A 156 -11.42 -12.76 4.72
CA PRO A 156 -11.74 -12.86 6.14
C PRO A 156 -11.59 -11.53 6.87
N HIS A 157 -12.53 -11.26 7.78
CA HIS A 157 -12.53 -10.08 8.65
C HIS A 157 -12.46 -10.45 10.14
N ASP A 158 -12.32 -11.74 10.45
CA ASP A 158 -12.32 -12.34 11.79
C ASP A 158 -10.94 -12.34 12.45
N ILE A 159 -10.28 -11.17 12.45
CA ILE A 159 -8.96 -10.97 13.04
C ILE A 159 -9.08 -9.86 14.07
N GLN A 160 -8.54 -10.11 15.27
CA GLN A 160 -8.47 -9.08 16.31
C GLN A 160 -7.58 -7.94 15.80
N PRO A 161 -8.12 -6.72 15.61
CA PRO A 161 -7.37 -5.61 15.09
C PRO A 161 -6.36 -5.12 16.13
N THR A 162 -5.34 -4.42 15.67
CA THR A 162 -4.46 -3.67 16.56
C THR A 162 -5.25 -2.59 17.30
N GLN A 163 -5.07 -2.53 18.62
CA GLN A 163 -5.59 -1.42 19.41
C GLN A 163 -4.76 -0.17 19.09
N TYR A 164 -5.39 0.87 18.55
CA TYR A 164 -4.70 2.07 18.09
C TYR A 164 -4.88 3.28 19.01
N LEU A 165 -5.86 3.25 19.94
CA LEU A 165 -6.04 4.26 20.99
C LEU A 165 -6.26 3.59 22.36
N PRO A 166 -5.81 4.20 23.47
CA PRO A 166 -6.16 3.75 24.81
C PRO A 166 -7.68 3.75 25.03
N ASN A 167 -8.17 2.82 25.86
CA ASN A 167 -9.58 2.75 26.28
C ASN A 167 -10.60 2.56 25.14
N ASP A 168 -10.17 2.03 24.00
CA ASP A 168 -11.06 1.69 22.89
C ASP A 168 -12.12 0.65 23.34
N PRO A 169 -13.42 0.99 23.30
CA PRO A 169 -14.50 0.11 23.79
C PRO A 169 -14.63 -1.18 22.98
N PHE A 170 -14.04 -1.24 21.78
CA PHE A 170 -14.09 -2.40 20.91
C PHE A 170 -12.75 -3.16 20.89
N ALA A 171 -11.80 -2.91 21.81
CA ALA A 171 -10.45 -3.50 21.81
C ALA A 171 -10.42 -5.05 21.73
N SER A 172 -11.50 -5.71 22.17
CA SER A 172 -11.68 -7.17 22.12
C SER A 172 -12.50 -7.66 20.91
N ALA A 173 -12.96 -6.77 20.04
CA ALA A 173 -13.68 -7.15 18.82
C ALA A 173 -12.77 -7.95 17.88
N THR A 174 -13.33 -8.94 17.21
CA THR A 174 -12.61 -9.78 16.23
C THR A 174 -12.73 -9.23 14.80
N SER A 175 -13.07 -7.96 14.64
CA SER A 175 -13.16 -7.26 13.35
C SER A 175 -12.95 -5.78 13.58
N MET A 176 -12.39 -5.07 12.61
CA MET A 176 -12.28 -3.61 12.63
C MET A 176 -13.52 -2.91 12.09
N ILE A 177 -14.29 -3.58 11.21
CA ILE A 177 -15.37 -2.96 10.43
C ILE A 177 -16.78 -3.41 10.83
N LEU A 178 -16.93 -4.58 11.46
CA LEU A 178 -18.25 -5.15 11.84
C LEU A 178 -18.35 -5.30 13.35
N PRO A 179 -19.50 -5.00 13.97
CA PRO A 179 -19.63 -5.06 15.42
C PRO A 179 -19.57 -6.51 15.94
N PRO A 180 -19.19 -6.74 17.21
CA PRO A 180 -19.08 -8.09 17.80
C PRO A 180 -20.38 -8.92 17.76
N ASN A 181 -21.53 -8.27 17.60
CA ASN A 181 -22.86 -8.87 17.59
C ASN A 181 -23.49 -8.94 16.18
N ASN A 182 -22.70 -8.98 15.10
CA ASN A 182 -23.18 -9.09 13.72
C ASN A 182 -23.66 -10.52 13.33
N PHE A 183 -24.55 -11.08 14.14
CA PHE A 183 -25.11 -12.42 13.93
C PHE A 183 -26.30 -12.38 12.96
N ALA A 184 -26.29 -13.26 11.96
CA ALA A 184 -27.41 -13.49 11.05
C ALA A 184 -27.93 -14.93 11.18
N ASP A 185 -29.18 -15.14 10.75
CA ASP A 185 -29.75 -16.48 10.59
C ASP A 185 -29.22 -17.10 9.30
N THR A 186 -28.39 -18.14 9.43
CA THR A 186 -27.75 -18.83 8.31
C THR A 186 -28.37 -20.20 8.02
N ASN A 187 -29.24 -20.71 8.89
CA ASN A 187 -29.86 -22.03 8.77
C ASN A 187 -31.38 -21.96 8.42
N GLY A 188 -32.01 -20.81 8.64
CA GLY A 188 -33.40 -20.50 8.33
C GLY A 188 -34.42 -20.83 9.41
N ASP A 189 -33.98 -21.05 10.64
CA ASP A 189 -34.85 -21.24 11.80
C ASP A 189 -35.33 -19.91 12.43
N ARG A 190 -34.91 -18.78 11.85
CA ARG A 190 -35.18 -17.41 12.29
C ARG A 190 -34.51 -17.01 13.59
N VAL A 191 -33.45 -17.73 13.97
CA VAL A 191 -32.61 -17.41 15.12
C VAL A 191 -31.22 -17.06 14.60
N PRO A 192 -30.68 -15.86 14.89
CA PRO A 192 -29.30 -15.55 14.56
C PRO A 192 -28.35 -16.58 15.18
N ASP A 193 -27.55 -17.25 14.34
CA ASP A 193 -26.74 -18.41 14.74
C ASP A 193 -25.26 -18.28 14.38
N SER A 194 -24.91 -17.45 13.39
CA SER A 194 -23.54 -17.27 12.92
C SER A 194 -23.17 -15.81 12.72
N ASN A 195 -21.93 -15.44 13.05
CA ASN A 195 -21.37 -14.16 12.67
C ASN A 195 -21.10 -14.16 11.15
N VAL A 196 -21.51 -13.09 10.47
CA VAL A 196 -21.36 -12.98 9.00
C VAL A 196 -20.53 -11.76 8.63
N TYR A 197 -19.74 -11.90 7.55
CA TYR A 197 -18.78 -10.87 7.12
C TYR A 197 -19.10 -10.22 5.77
N HIS A 198 -20.08 -10.77 5.05
CA HIS A 198 -20.57 -10.27 3.76
C HIS A 198 -21.90 -9.50 3.89
N TYR A 199 -22.41 -9.34 5.11
CA TYR A 199 -23.70 -8.71 5.38
C TYR A 199 -23.66 -7.95 6.70
N ASP A 200 -24.06 -6.68 6.69
CA ASP A 200 -24.28 -5.88 7.89
C ASP A 200 -25.73 -5.99 8.33
N VAL A 201 -25.94 -6.66 9.46
CA VAL A 201 -27.26 -6.89 10.04
C VAL A 201 -27.88 -5.59 10.55
N ALA A 202 -27.07 -4.61 10.97
CA ALA A 202 -27.59 -3.35 11.52
C ALA A 202 -28.21 -2.45 10.44
N THR A 203 -27.71 -2.54 9.20
CA THR A 203 -28.14 -1.69 8.07
C THR A 203 -28.77 -2.46 6.92
N ASN A 204 -28.87 -3.79 7.05
CA ASN A 204 -29.29 -4.69 5.98
C ASN A 204 -28.48 -4.48 4.69
N THR A 205 -27.18 -4.25 4.80
CA THR A 205 -26.30 -4.01 3.65
C THR A 205 -25.56 -5.29 3.27
N LEU A 206 -25.73 -5.72 2.02
CA LEU A 206 -24.98 -6.82 1.41
C LEU A 206 -23.70 -6.28 0.78
N ASP A 207 -22.56 -6.89 1.10
CA ASP A 207 -21.27 -6.63 0.48
C ASP A 207 -20.91 -7.76 -0.49
N ILE A 208 -20.78 -7.42 -1.77
CA ILE A 208 -20.45 -8.34 -2.87
C ILE A 208 -18.99 -8.11 -3.27
N ARG A 209 -18.12 -9.11 -3.10
CA ARG A 209 -16.68 -8.97 -3.34
C ARG A 209 -16.23 -9.66 -4.63
N PRO A 210 -15.65 -8.97 -5.63
CA PRO A 210 -14.98 -9.63 -6.75
C PRO A 210 -13.83 -10.54 -6.28
N LEU A 211 -13.72 -11.76 -6.80
CA LEU A 211 -12.56 -12.62 -6.55
C LEU A 211 -11.39 -12.26 -7.45
N ILE A 212 -11.66 -11.91 -8.71
CA ILE A 212 -10.63 -11.50 -9.68
C ILE A 212 -10.84 -10.05 -10.09
N PRO A 213 -9.78 -9.32 -10.46
CA PRO A 213 -9.91 -7.94 -10.88
C PRO A 213 -10.86 -7.79 -12.08
N MET A 214 -11.81 -6.89 -11.94
CA MET A 214 -12.52 -6.33 -13.07
C MET A 214 -11.52 -5.61 -13.99
N GLU A 215 -11.66 -5.80 -15.30
CA GLU A 215 -10.87 -5.12 -16.32
C GLU A 215 -10.85 -3.61 -16.08
N ALA A 216 -9.66 -3.02 -16.11
CA ALA A 216 -9.45 -1.59 -15.94
C ALA A 216 -10.12 -0.78 -17.06
N GLY A 217 -10.80 0.31 -16.71
CA GLY A 217 -11.46 1.20 -17.66
C GLY A 217 -12.72 0.63 -18.33
N ALA A 218 -13.25 -0.50 -17.85
CA ALA A 218 -14.39 -1.18 -18.45
C ALA A 218 -15.69 -0.96 -17.64
N ARG A 219 -16.82 -0.98 -18.35
CA ARG A 219 -18.16 -0.96 -17.74
C ARG A 219 -18.62 -2.37 -17.35
N TYR A 220 -19.30 -2.44 -16.22
CA TYR A 220 -19.89 -3.66 -15.65
C TYR A 220 -21.36 -3.45 -15.31
N ALA A 221 -22.15 -4.50 -15.47
CA ALA A 221 -23.51 -4.59 -14.94
C ALA A 221 -23.51 -5.45 -13.68
N VAL A 222 -24.14 -4.95 -12.61
CA VAL A 222 -24.44 -5.72 -11.40
C VAL A 222 -25.92 -6.09 -11.43
N VAL A 223 -26.22 -7.38 -11.21
CA VAL A 223 -27.55 -7.95 -11.37
C VAL A 223 -27.94 -8.76 -10.14
N LEU A 224 -29.08 -8.41 -9.57
CA LEU A 224 -29.74 -9.14 -8.49
C LEU A 224 -31.02 -9.77 -9.05
N THR A 225 -31.20 -11.08 -8.87
CA THR A 225 -32.37 -11.79 -9.39
C THR A 225 -33.51 -11.86 -8.38
N ARG A 226 -34.72 -12.22 -8.85
CA ARG A 226 -35.87 -12.57 -8.02
C ARG A 226 -35.68 -13.87 -7.22
N GLY A 227 -34.59 -14.60 -7.47
CA GLY A 227 -34.17 -15.72 -6.62
C GLY A 227 -33.70 -15.26 -5.25
N MET A 228 -33.15 -14.04 -5.15
CA MET A 228 -32.76 -13.44 -3.88
C MET A 228 -33.99 -12.92 -3.13
N LYS A 229 -34.12 -13.33 -1.88
CA LYS A 229 -35.32 -13.09 -1.05
C LYS A 229 -34.95 -12.45 0.27
N GLY A 230 -35.94 -11.79 0.86
CA GLY A 230 -35.86 -11.26 2.21
C GLY A 230 -37.19 -11.33 2.94
N TRP A 231 -37.14 -10.98 4.22
CA TRP A 231 -38.26 -11.12 5.14
C TRP A 231 -39.02 -9.80 5.26
N ASN A 232 -40.32 -9.87 5.03
CA ASN A 232 -41.23 -8.77 5.33
C ASN A 232 -41.52 -8.69 6.84
N PRO A 233 -42.00 -7.53 7.34
CA PRO A 233 -42.38 -7.37 8.75
C PRO A 233 -43.44 -8.37 9.25
N ASP A 234 -44.26 -8.91 8.35
CA ASP A 234 -45.26 -9.94 8.65
C ASP A 234 -44.69 -11.38 8.70
N GLY A 235 -43.38 -11.52 8.50
CA GLY A 235 -42.66 -12.79 8.50
C GLY A 235 -42.81 -13.60 7.21
N THR A 236 -43.37 -13.01 6.14
CA THR A 236 -43.40 -13.64 4.81
C THR A 236 -42.06 -13.49 4.10
N LEU A 237 -41.63 -14.55 3.40
CA LEU A 237 -40.44 -14.54 2.57
C LEU A 237 -40.83 -14.20 1.12
N ALA A 238 -40.23 -13.16 0.54
CA ALA A 238 -40.55 -12.72 -0.81
C ALA A 238 -39.31 -12.22 -1.56
N PRO A 239 -39.31 -12.23 -2.90
CA PRO A 239 -38.21 -11.68 -3.69
C PRO A 239 -37.96 -10.21 -3.38
N ILE A 240 -36.69 -9.81 -3.36
CA ILE A 240 -36.30 -8.40 -3.31
C ILE A 240 -36.89 -7.61 -4.50
N ARG A 241 -36.95 -6.28 -4.38
CA ARG A 241 -37.51 -5.42 -5.43
C ARG A 241 -36.72 -4.13 -5.66
N SER A 242 -36.83 -3.63 -6.89
CA SER A 242 -36.32 -2.32 -7.30
C SER A 242 -37.07 -1.15 -6.61
N PRO A 243 -36.41 -0.02 -6.34
CA PRO A 243 -37.05 1.21 -5.90
C PRO A 243 -37.70 2.00 -7.05
N PHE A 244 -37.48 1.59 -8.30
CA PHE A 244 -38.05 2.20 -9.51
C PHE A 244 -39.26 1.40 -10.02
N GLU A 245 -40.03 1.97 -10.97
CA GLU A 245 -41.11 1.25 -11.65
C GLU A 245 -40.60 0.07 -12.50
N ALA A 246 -39.35 0.17 -12.96
CA ALA A 246 -38.61 -0.88 -13.64
C ALA A 246 -37.52 -1.48 -12.73
N VAL A 247 -36.87 -2.55 -13.20
CA VAL A 247 -35.78 -3.23 -12.47
C VAL A 247 -34.47 -2.41 -12.40
N ASN A 248 -34.42 -1.21 -12.97
CA ASN A 248 -33.25 -0.34 -13.00
C ASN A 248 -33.66 1.14 -13.16
N HIS A 249 -32.72 2.05 -12.94
CA HIS A 249 -32.90 3.47 -13.28
C HIS A 249 -32.86 3.64 -14.81
N ASP A 250 -33.76 4.46 -15.37
CA ASP A 250 -33.94 4.65 -16.81
C ASP A 250 -32.64 5.01 -17.57
N ALA A 251 -31.83 5.91 -17.01
CA ALA A 251 -30.52 6.35 -17.53
C ALA A 251 -29.51 5.22 -17.77
N GLN A 252 -29.64 4.07 -17.11
CA GLN A 252 -28.72 2.93 -17.25
C GLN A 252 -29.27 1.83 -18.18
N THR A 253 -30.47 2.00 -18.73
CA THR A 253 -31.18 0.93 -19.45
C THR A 253 -30.42 0.45 -20.69
N GLU A 254 -29.91 1.37 -21.51
CA GLU A 254 -29.21 1.01 -22.76
C GLU A 254 -27.95 0.17 -22.50
N ASP A 255 -27.19 0.51 -21.47
CA ASP A 255 -25.98 -0.21 -21.11
C ASP A 255 -26.30 -1.56 -20.48
N LEU A 256 -27.32 -1.63 -19.61
CA LEU A 256 -27.77 -2.88 -19.03
C LEU A 256 -28.35 -3.86 -20.06
N ARG A 257 -28.86 -3.41 -21.21
CA ARG A 257 -29.28 -4.35 -22.29
C ARG A 257 -28.13 -5.22 -22.81
N LEU A 258 -26.88 -4.77 -22.68
CA LEU A 258 -25.70 -5.46 -23.18
C LEU A 258 -25.41 -6.76 -22.41
N MET A 259 -25.87 -6.88 -21.16
CA MET A 259 -25.65 -8.07 -20.34
C MET A 259 -26.60 -9.24 -20.66
N LEU A 260 -27.74 -8.97 -21.32
CA LEU A 260 -28.81 -9.96 -21.52
C LEU A 260 -28.33 -11.25 -22.22
N PRO A 261 -27.52 -11.19 -23.31
CA PRO A 261 -27.02 -12.40 -23.94
C PRO A 261 -26.13 -13.26 -23.01
N ALA A 262 -25.39 -12.63 -22.10
CA ALA A 262 -24.55 -13.35 -21.14
C ALA A 262 -25.40 -14.00 -20.02
N LEU A 263 -26.48 -13.35 -19.59
CA LEU A 263 -27.44 -13.92 -18.64
C LEU A 263 -28.23 -15.10 -19.24
N GLU A 264 -28.64 -15.00 -20.50
CA GLU A 264 -29.38 -16.07 -21.19
C GLU A 264 -28.57 -17.37 -21.28
N GLN A 265 -27.23 -17.28 -21.43
CA GLN A 265 -26.33 -18.44 -21.45
C GLN A 265 -26.35 -19.26 -20.15
N VAL A 266 -26.75 -18.64 -19.04
CA VAL A 266 -26.82 -19.26 -17.71
C VAL A 266 -28.27 -19.50 -17.26
N GLY A 267 -29.23 -19.32 -18.18
CA GLY A 267 -30.64 -19.56 -17.92
C GLY A 267 -31.37 -18.44 -17.20
N VAL A 268 -30.75 -17.27 -17.02
CA VAL A 268 -31.39 -16.09 -16.43
C VAL A 268 -32.01 -15.24 -17.53
N GLN A 269 -33.32 -15.02 -17.45
CA GLN A 269 -34.06 -14.18 -18.40
C GLN A 269 -34.29 -12.78 -17.81
N VAL A 270 -34.70 -11.82 -18.65
CA VAL A 270 -34.95 -10.44 -18.19
C VAL A 270 -36.01 -10.36 -17.09
N GLN A 271 -37.06 -11.20 -17.15
CA GLN A 271 -38.09 -11.29 -16.11
C GLN A 271 -37.60 -11.88 -14.79
N ASP A 272 -36.40 -12.46 -14.73
CA ASP A 272 -35.81 -12.98 -13.51
C ASP A 272 -35.03 -11.90 -12.75
N ILE A 273 -34.77 -10.74 -13.34
CA ILE A 273 -33.96 -9.65 -12.74
C ILE A 273 -34.80 -8.82 -11.75
N ALA A 274 -34.49 -8.83 -10.46
CA ALA A 274 -35.16 -8.00 -9.47
C ALA A 274 -34.63 -6.55 -9.44
N PHE A 275 -33.32 -6.38 -9.60
CA PHE A 275 -32.67 -5.08 -9.63
C PHE A 275 -31.33 -5.14 -10.39
N ALA A 276 -30.98 -4.10 -11.15
CA ALA A 276 -29.69 -4.01 -11.84
C ALA A 276 -29.20 -2.56 -11.98
N TRP A 277 -27.88 -2.37 -11.98
CA TRP A 277 -27.21 -1.08 -12.18
C TRP A 277 -25.83 -1.27 -12.82
N THR A 278 -25.22 -0.17 -13.28
CA THR A 278 -23.88 -0.19 -13.89
C THR A 278 -22.82 0.45 -12.98
N LEU A 279 -21.59 0.01 -13.13
CA LEU A 279 -20.39 0.65 -12.57
C LEU A 279 -19.27 0.64 -13.62
N THR A 280 -18.41 1.66 -13.60
CA THR A 280 -17.24 1.79 -14.49
C THR A 280 -15.95 1.80 -13.68
N THR A 281 -15.02 0.92 -14.01
CA THR A 281 -13.71 0.83 -13.33
C THR A 281 -12.74 1.91 -13.81
N GLY A 282 -11.83 2.36 -12.93
CA GLY A 282 -10.72 3.24 -13.29
C GLY A 282 -9.59 2.49 -14.02
N ASP A 283 -8.63 3.23 -14.55
CA ASP A 283 -7.47 2.67 -15.28
C ASP A 283 -6.15 3.25 -14.76
N LEU A 284 -5.67 2.69 -13.65
CA LEU A 284 -4.39 3.09 -13.05
C LEU A 284 -3.21 2.77 -13.98
N ALA A 285 -3.21 1.59 -14.59
CA ALA A 285 -2.13 1.13 -15.46
C ALA A 285 -1.90 2.11 -16.62
N LYS A 286 -2.97 2.74 -17.13
CA LYS A 286 -2.86 3.81 -18.14
C LYS A 286 -2.13 5.05 -17.63
N THR A 287 -2.36 5.48 -16.39
CA THR A 287 -1.62 6.61 -15.78
C THR A 287 -0.12 6.33 -15.80
N PHE A 288 0.31 5.21 -15.22
CA PHE A 288 1.72 4.85 -15.18
C PHE A 288 2.30 4.61 -16.56
N ARG A 289 1.59 3.94 -17.46
CA ARG A 289 2.04 3.72 -18.84
C ARG A 289 2.29 5.05 -19.56
N LEU A 290 1.38 6.01 -19.45
CA LEU A 290 1.54 7.32 -20.10
C LEU A 290 2.71 8.13 -19.52
N LEU A 291 2.89 8.12 -18.20
CA LEU A 291 4.01 8.80 -17.54
C LEU A 291 5.34 8.13 -17.87
N ARG A 292 5.40 6.79 -17.81
CA ARG A 292 6.55 5.99 -18.21
C ARG A 292 6.92 6.24 -19.67
N ASP A 293 5.98 6.15 -20.59
CA ASP A 293 6.19 6.49 -22.01
C ASP A 293 6.79 7.90 -22.13
N GLY A 294 6.28 8.85 -21.35
CA GLY A 294 6.81 10.20 -21.25
C GLY A 294 8.27 10.27 -20.82
N LEU A 295 8.66 9.53 -19.77
CA LEU A 295 10.06 9.38 -19.33
C LEU A 295 10.94 8.85 -20.46
N TYR A 296 10.44 7.93 -21.29
CA TYR A 296 11.15 7.41 -22.47
C TYR A 296 10.98 8.26 -23.74
N GLY A 297 10.46 9.49 -23.63
CA GLY A 297 10.35 10.44 -24.73
C GLY A 297 9.21 10.14 -25.72
N LYS A 298 8.23 9.35 -25.32
CA LYS A 298 7.07 8.92 -26.10
C LYS A 298 5.78 9.57 -25.58
N GLY A 299 4.74 9.55 -26.42
CA GLY A 299 3.39 9.97 -26.01
C GLY A 299 3.24 11.46 -25.67
N ILE A 300 2.13 11.79 -25.01
CA ILE A 300 1.75 13.17 -24.66
C ILE A 300 2.62 13.77 -23.56
N PHE A 301 3.24 12.92 -22.72
CA PHE A 301 4.15 13.31 -21.64
C PHE A 301 5.63 13.27 -22.05
N LYS A 302 5.95 13.18 -23.34
CA LYS A 302 7.35 13.11 -23.82
C LYS A 302 8.28 14.21 -23.31
N TRP A 303 7.73 15.35 -22.89
CA TRP A 303 8.47 16.45 -22.29
C TRP A 303 9.14 16.06 -20.96
N LEU A 304 8.67 15.01 -20.28
CA LEU A 304 9.30 14.47 -19.08
C LEU A 304 10.73 14.02 -19.37
N ALA A 305 10.98 13.42 -20.53
CA ALA A 305 12.32 12.97 -20.91
C ALA A 305 13.33 14.12 -21.00
N ASP A 306 12.89 15.28 -21.49
CA ASP A 306 13.72 16.47 -21.66
C ASP A 306 13.96 17.20 -20.34
N GLN A 307 12.94 17.29 -19.46
CA GLN A 307 13.04 17.97 -18.16
C GLN A 307 13.74 17.12 -17.10
N PHE A 308 13.58 15.80 -17.17
CA PHE A 308 14.13 14.84 -16.22
C PHE A 308 14.98 13.83 -16.99
N PRO A 309 16.23 14.18 -17.35
CA PRO A 309 17.10 13.29 -18.12
C PRO A 309 17.54 12.08 -17.28
N ALA A 310 17.67 10.92 -17.93
CA ALA A 310 18.15 9.69 -17.30
C ALA A 310 19.65 9.72 -17.08
N LYS A 311 20.09 10.18 -15.92
CA LYS A 311 21.51 10.23 -15.54
C LYS A 311 21.65 10.09 -14.03
N ILE A 312 22.82 9.62 -13.61
CA ILE A 312 23.26 9.80 -12.23
C ILE A 312 23.38 11.32 -11.99
N ASN A 313 22.78 11.81 -10.90
CA ASN A 313 22.84 13.23 -10.59
C ASN A 313 24.09 13.55 -9.78
N ASP A 314 24.35 12.78 -8.72
CA ASP A 314 25.57 12.89 -7.92
C ASP A 314 26.03 11.52 -7.40
N VAL A 315 27.32 11.41 -7.07
CA VAL A 315 27.93 10.29 -6.36
C VAL A 315 28.69 10.87 -5.17
N TYR A 316 28.40 10.37 -3.97
CA TYR A 316 28.83 11.02 -2.74
C TYR A 316 30.23 10.58 -2.31
N ASN A 317 31.05 11.55 -1.89
CA ASN A 317 32.29 11.29 -1.19
C ASN A 317 31.95 10.81 0.23
N LEU A 318 32.45 9.65 0.60
CA LEU A 318 32.18 8.96 1.87
C LEU A 318 33.23 9.31 2.92
N ASP A 319 34.31 9.98 2.53
CA ASP A 319 35.40 10.44 3.39
C ASP A 319 36.04 9.29 4.20
N ILE A 320 35.99 8.08 3.64
CA ILE A 320 36.73 6.90 4.11
C ILE A 320 37.92 6.71 3.16
N THR A 321 39.13 6.76 3.71
CA THR A 321 40.39 6.79 2.95
C THR A 321 41.33 5.63 3.31
N HIS A 322 40.88 4.72 4.16
CA HIS A 322 41.71 3.69 4.77
C HIS A 322 41.08 2.29 4.74
N ASP A 323 39.97 2.13 4.03
CA ASP A 323 39.30 0.84 3.79
C ASP A 323 40.07 -0.07 2.82
N GLY A 324 41.22 0.38 2.31
CA GLY A 324 42.24 -0.42 1.65
C GLY A 324 43.63 -0.38 2.32
N ASN A 325 43.71 -0.33 3.65
CA ASN A 325 44.99 -0.19 4.36
C ASN A 325 45.52 -1.50 5.00
N ALA A 326 46.26 -2.30 4.24
CA ALA A 326 46.86 -3.54 4.76
C ALA A 326 47.97 -3.31 5.81
N SER A 327 48.40 -2.07 6.02
CA SER A 327 49.46 -1.69 6.95
C SER A 327 48.94 -1.01 8.23
N HIS A 328 47.63 -1.05 8.49
CA HIS A 328 47.06 -0.45 9.69
C HIS A 328 47.69 -1.05 10.97
N PRO A 329 48.09 -0.22 11.97
CA PRO A 329 48.76 -0.71 13.18
C PRO A 329 47.93 -1.69 14.01
N ASP A 330 46.61 -1.53 13.97
CA ASP A 330 45.65 -2.44 14.58
C ASP A 330 45.18 -3.48 13.54
N PRO A 331 45.40 -4.79 13.77
CA PRO A 331 45.01 -5.86 12.85
C PRO A 331 43.52 -5.88 12.49
N GLN A 332 42.64 -5.37 13.36
CA GLN A 332 41.19 -5.37 13.09
C GLN A 332 40.78 -4.40 11.97
N TYR A 333 41.65 -3.43 11.62
CA TYR A 333 41.44 -2.46 10.55
C TYR A 333 42.44 -2.64 9.40
N GLN A 334 43.04 -3.83 9.27
CA GLN A 334 43.88 -4.18 8.12
C GLN A 334 43.00 -4.69 6.98
N TYR A 335 42.77 -3.84 5.98
CA TYR A 335 41.95 -4.16 4.82
C TYR A 335 42.79 -4.41 3.56
N PRO A 336 42.31 -5.21 2.59
CA PRO A 336 43.05 -5.45 1.34
C PRO A 336 43.32 -4.15 0.57
N VAL A 337 44.56 -3.95 0.11
CA VAL A 337 44.88 -2.83 -0.79
C VAL A 337 44.32 -3.14 -2.17
N VAL A 338 43.50 -2.24 -2.70
CA VAL A 338 42.93 -2.30 -4.06
C VAL A 338 43.40 -1.07 -4.84
N ASP A 339 44.02 -1.26 -6.00
CA ASP A 339 44.63 -0.16 -6.78
C ASP A 339 43.60 0.85 -7.31
N THR A 340 42.33 0.46 -7.37
CA THR A 340 41.20 1.28 -7.82
C THR A 340 40.39 1.88 -6.67
N ASP A 341 40.86 1.75 -5.42
CA ASP A 341 40.18 2.29 -4.25
C ASP A 341 40.27 3.81 -4.18
N HIS A 342 39.21 4.46 -3.70
CA HIS A 342 39.14 5.92 -3.50
C HIS A 342 37.91 6.31 -2.64
N PRO A 343 37.81 7.56 -2.15
CA PRO A 343 36.81 7.96 -1.16
C PRO A 343 35.32 7.91 -1.56
N PHE A 344 34.98 7.45 -2.77
CA PHE A 344 33.59 7.35 -3.26
C PHE A 344 33.10 5.90 -3.36
N VAL A 345 33.99 4.94 -3.15
CA VAL A 345 33.68 3.52 -3.05
C VAL A 345 33.97 3.06 -1.62
N LEU A 346 33.22 2.10 -1.10
CA LEU A 346 33.51 1.44 0.17
C LEU A 346 33.73 -0.04 -0.04
N GLN A 347 34.90 -0.55 0.34
CA GLN A 347 35.23 -1.96 0.17
C GLN A 347 34.31 -2.87 1.00
N GLY A 348 33.93 -4.03 0.43
CA GLY A 348 33.15 -5.05 1.14
C GLY A 348 33.83 -5.56 2.43
N ALA A 349 35.16 -5.65 2.45
CA ALA A 349 35.91 -6.04 3.64
C ALA A 349 35.72 -5.05 4.81
N PHE A 350 35.71 -3.75 4.52
CA PHE A 350 35.43 -2.71 5.52
C PHE A 350 33.99 -2.78 6.02
N LEU A 351 33.02 -2.92 5.12
CA LEU A 351 31.61 -3.09 5.49
C LEU A 351 31.38 -4.31 6.37
N SER A 352 32.14 -5.38 6.18
CA SER A 352 32.06 -6.57 7.03
C SER A 352 32.47 -6.25 8.47
N SER A 353 33.48 -5.40 8.66
CA SER A 353 33.85 -4.89 9.99
C SER A 353 32.79 -3.95 10.59
N VAL A 354 32.15 -3.11 9.77
CA VAL A 354 31.01 -2.27 10.21
C VAL A 354 29.86 -3.14 10.70
N MET A 355 29.48 -4.17 9.94
CA MET A 355 28.41 -5.08 10.34
C MET A 355 28.78 -5.91 11.58
N ALA A 356 30.03 -6.35 11.70
CA ALA A 356 30.51 -7.03 12.91
C ALA A 356 30.42 -6.15 14.17
N LEU A 357 30.66 -4.84 14.02
CA LEU A 357 30.45 -3.87 15.10
C LEU A 357 28.98 -3.75 15.47
N ILE A 358 28.08 -3.60 14.49
CA ILE A 358 26.63 -3.54 14.72
C ILE A 358 26.15 -4.82 15.43
N GLN A 359 26.61 -6.00 14.97
CA GLN A 359 26.27 -7.29 15.57
C GLN A 359 26.68 -7.39 17.05
N SER A 360 27.71 -6.64 17.48
CA SER A 360 28.14 -6.62 18.88
C SER A 360 27.16 -5.89 19.81
N PHE A 361 26.36 -4.96 19.27
CA PHE A 361 25.29 -4.25 19.98
C PHE A 361 23.92 -4.89 19.74
N GLU A 362 23.71 -5.45 18.55
CA GLU A 362 22.48 -6.13 18.14
C GLU A 362 22.77 -7.58 17.70
N PRO A 363 22.81 -8.53 18.66
CA PRO A 363 23.09 -9.93 18.36
C PRO A 363 22.03 -10.52 17.41
N GLY A 364 22.49 -11.09 16.28
CA GLY A 364 21.63 -11.77 15.30
C GLY A 364 21.79 -11.30 13.85
N ILE A 365 22.34 -10.11 13.63
CA ILE A 365 22.58 -9.56 12.29
C ILE A 365 24.01 -9.92 11.84
N GLY A 366 24.22 -11.17 11.43
CA GLY A 366 25.50 -11.65 10.93
C GLY A 366 25.63 -11.54 9.41
N ILE A 367 26.17 -10.43 8.90
CA ILE A 367 26.34 -10.18 7.46
C ILE A 367 27.83 -10.07 7.13
N SER A 368 28.27 -10.77 6.08
CA SER A 368 29.64 -10.68 5.54
C SER A 368 29.60 -10.41 4.04
N PHE A 369 30.55 -9.62 3.54
CA PHE A 369 30.63 -9.22 2.13
C PHE A 369 31.84 -9.86 1.45
N ASN A 370 31.76 -11.16 1.23
CA ASN A 370 32.83 -11.93 0.59
C ASN A 370 32.86 -11.76 -0.94
N ASN A 371 31.70 -11.49 -1.54
CA ASN A 371 31.47 -11.45 -2.98
C ASN A 371 31.21 -10.03 -3.51
N VAL A 372 30.85 -9.08 -2.64
CA VAL A 372 30.78 -7.65 -2.98
C VAL A 372 32.20 -7.09 -3.04
N ASP A 373 32.49 -6.36 -4.11
CA ASP A 373 33.77 -5.66 -4.26
C ASP A 373 33.73 -4.35 -3.50
N TYR A 374 32.77 -3.50 -3.87
CA TYR A 374 32.55 -2.21 -3.25
C TYR A 374 31.08 -1.77 -3.29
N VAL A 375 30.79 -0.72 -2.53
CA VAL A 375 29.49 -0.07 -2.41
C VAL A 375 29.62 1.40 -2.77
N VAL A 376 28.58 1.93 -3.42
CA VAL A 376 28.52 3.32 -3.88
C VAL A 376 27.21 3.96 -3.42
N PHE A 377 27.29 5.21 -3.02
CA PHE A 377 26.14 6.04 -2.68
C PHE A 377 26.04 7.21 -3.63
N GLY A 378 24.82 7.58 -4.01
CA GLY A 378 24.57 8.74 -4.83
C GLY A 378 23.10 9.11 -4.84
N ASP A 379 22.73 9.94 -5.80
CA ASP A 379 21.33 10.32 -6.00
C ASP A 379 20.93 10.44 -7.48
N MET A 380 19.63 10.46 -7.69
CA MET A 380 19.00 10.73 -8.98
C MET A 380 17.92 11.80 -8.81
N VAL A 381 17.61 12.51 -9.90
CA VAL A 381 16.51 13.47 -9.91
C VAL A 381 15.27 12.83 -10.54
N THR A 382 14.18 12.76 -9.77
CA THR A 382 12.89 12.23 -10.21
C THR A 382 11.88 13.37 -10.44
N PRO A 383 10.93 13.23 -11.39
CA PRO A 383 9.75 14.10 -11.44
C PRO A 383 8.81 13.77 -10.27
N SER A 384 8.78 14.65 -9.27
CA SER A 384 7.83 14.57 -8.16
C SER A 384 6.51 15.21 -8.54
N PHE A 385 5.48 14.38 -8.70
CA PHE A 385 4.10 14.82 -8.92
C PHE A 385 3.40 15.20 -7.61
N ARG A 386 4.08 15.00 -6.46
CA ARG A 386 3.65 15.45 -5.13
C ARG A 386 4.02 16.91 -4.84
N ALA A 387 4.47 17.67 -5.84
CA ALA A 387 4.86 19.07 -5.68
C ALA A 387 3.70 20.05 -5.44
N THR A 388 2.49 19.54 -5.17
CA THR A 388 1.32 20.33 -4.79
C THR A 388 1.40 20.71 -3.30
N GLU A 389 0.55 21.65 -2.88
CA GLU A 389 0.48 22.11 -1.47
C GLU A 389 0.10 20.99 -0.49
N ASP A 390 -0.70 20.03 -0.95
CA ASP A 390 -1.23 18.90 -0.18
C ASP A 390 -0.50 17.57 -0.44
N ASN A 391 0.55 17.55 -1.27
CA ASN A 391 1.28 16.35 -1.69
C ASN A 391 0.45 15.30 -2.46
N VAL A 392 -0.66 15.70 -3.10
CA VAL A 392 -1.52 14.85 -3.94
C VAL A 392 -1.18 15.06 -5.43
N TRP A 393 -1.16 14.00 -6.22
CA TRP A 393 -0.85 14.08 -7.65
C TRP A 393 -1.88 14.89 -8.43
N ASP A 394 -1.42 15.93 -9.13
CA ASP A 394 -2.20 16.68 -10.12
C ASP A 394 -1.68 16.38 -11.53
N VAL A 395 -2.34 15.43 -12.22
CA VAL A 395 -1.96 14.96 -13.55
C VAL A 395 -3.16 14.94 -14.50
N ASN A 396 -3.07 15.70 -15.59
CA ASN A 396 -4.07 15.70 -16.66
C ASN A 396 -3.64 14.77 -17.81
N LEU A 397 -4.20 13.55 -17.80
CA LEU A 397 -3.90 12.52 -18.80
C LEU A 397 -4.40 12.83 -20.23
N ASN A 398 -5.27 13.82 -20.41
CA ASN A 398 -5.79 14.21 -21.74
C ASN A 398 -4.93 15.30 -22.39
N LYS A 399 -4.45 16.24 -21.58
CA LYS A 399 -3.62 17.37 -22.04
C LYS A 399 -2.12 17.09 -21.95
N GLY A 400 -1.71 16.05 -21.23
CA GLY A 400 -0.30 15.77 -20.96
C GLY A 400 0.33 16.83 -20.07
N THR A 401 -0.43 17.46 -19.16
CA THR A 401 0.04 18.49 -18.22
C THR A 401 -0.01 17.97 -16.80
N ALA A 402 0.88 18.46 -15.93
CA ALA A 402 0.89 18.10 -14.52
C ALA A 402 1.59 19.16 -13.68
N THR A 403 1.27 19.21 -12.38
CA THR A 403 2.09 19.91 -11.39
C THR A 403 3.25 18.98 -11.01
N VAL A 404 4.48 19.40 -11.28
CA VAL A 404 5.68 18.57 -11.10
C VAL A 404 6.89 19.43 -10.72
N ALA A 405 7.74 18.90 -9.85
CA ALA A 405 9.03 19.50 -9.48
C ALA A 405 10.14 18.43 -9.43
N PRO A 406 11.41 18.81 -9.59
CA PRO A 406 12.53 17.90 -9.33
C PRO A 406 12.61 17.55 -7.84
N GLU A 407 12.73 16.26 -7.55
CA GLU A 407 13.02 15.72 -6.22
C GLU A 407 14.28 14.86 -6.29
N ILE A 408 15.12 14.94 -5.26
CA ILE A 408 16.34 14.14 -5.13
C ILE A 408 15.97 12.83 -4.46
N VAL A 409 16.32 11.71 -5.10
CA VAL A 409 16.11 10.36 -4.57
C VAL A 409 17.48 9.72 -4.30
N PRO A 410 17.86 9.55 -3.01
CA PRO A 410 19.08 8.84 -2.64
C PRO A 410 19.03 7.38 -3.05
N TRP A 411 20.14 6.87 -3.55
CA TRP A 411 20.33 5.46 -3.88
C TRP A 411 21.64 4.93 -3.31
N MET A 412 21.67 3.61 -3.16
CA MET A 412 22.84 2.81 -2.81
C MET A 412 22.94 1.66 -3.80
N ILE A 413 24.16 1.35 -4.26
CA ILE A 413 24.40 0.18 -5.10
C ILE A 413 25.60 -0.62 -4.59
N THR A 414 25.45 -1.94 -4.60
CA THR A 414 26.51 -2.90 -4.30
C THR A 414 27.02 -3.52 -5.60
N VAL A 415 28.34 -3.51 -5.81
CA VAL A 415 28.98 -4.00 -7.04
C VAL A 415 29.67 -5.35 -6.76
N PRO A 416 29.41 -6.41 -7.54
CA PRO A 416 30.05 -7.71 -7.38
C PRO A 416 31.54 -7.69 -7.73
N LYS A 417 32.31 -8.61 -7.14
CA LYS A 417 33.69 -8.89 -7.57
C LYS A 417 33.72 -9.46 -8.99
N THR A 418 34.69 -9.02 -9.77
CA THR A 418 34.99 -9.65 -11.06
C THR A 418 35.60 -11.03 -10.85
N THR A 419 35.03 -12.03 -11.51
CA THR A 419 35.51 -13.42 -11.51
C THR A 419 35.72 -13.94 -12.93
N GLU A 420 36.15 -15.19 -13.08
CA GLU A 420 36.21 -15.84 -14.40
C GLU A 420 34.82 -15.92 -15.05
N ASN A 421 33.79 -16.18 -14.25
CA ASN A 421 32.42 -16.42 -14.69
C ASN A 421 31.56 -15.16 -14.72
N HIS A 422 31.90 -14.11 -13.98
CA HIS A 422 31.08 -12.91 -13.83
C HIS A 422 31.94 -11.67 -14.05
N LYS A 423 31.57 -10.82 -15.00
CA LYS A 423 32.35 -9.65 -15.41
C LYS A 423 31.44 -8.44 -15.65
N PRO A 424 31.92 -7.22 -15.42
CA PRO A 424 31.18 -6.00 -15.71
C PRO A 424 30.89 -5.82 -17.22
N PRO A 425 29.82 -5.11 -17.61
CA PRO A 425 28.81 -4.54 -16.71
C PRO A 425 27.92 -5.62 -16.10
N PHE A 426 27.69 -5.55 -14.80
CA PHE A 426 26.86 -6.52 -14.09
C PHE A 426 25.36 -6.23 -14.28
N PRO A 427 24.52 -7.27 -14.40
CA PRO A 427 23.07 -7.12 -14.27
C PRO A 427 22.70 -6.57 -12.90
N VAL A 428 21.53 -5.91 -12.82
CA VAL A 428 21.10 -5.23 -11.60
C VAL A 428 19.78 -5.77 -11.10
N VAL A 429 19.72 -6.15 -9.83
CA VAL A 429 18.45 -6.28 -9.09
C VAL A 429 18.16 -4.98 -8.36
N ILE A 430 16.99 -4.41 -8.61
CA ILE A 430 16.43 -3.31 -7.84
C ILE A 430 15.75 -3.92 -6.62
N HIS A 431 16.26 -3.62 -5.43
CA HIS A 431 15.65 -4.05 -4.18
C HIS A 431 14.80 -2.94 -3.60
N ALA A 432 13.56 -3.24 -3.23
CA ALA A 432 12.65 -2.35 -2.54
C ALA A 432 12.61 -2.73 -1.05
N HIS A 433 12.88 -1.76 -0.17
CA HIS A 433 13.00 -1.97 1.27
C HIS A 433 11.63 -2.01 1.99
N ALA A 434 11.60 -2.56 3.20
CA ALA A 434 10.45 -2.65 4.11
C ALA A 434 10.08 -1.31 4.76
N THR A 435 8.97 -1.29 5.50
CA THR A 435 8.40 -0.10 6.16
C THR A 435 9.34 0.56 7.18
N ALA A 436 10.05 -0.23 7.99
CA ALA A 436 10.85 0.31 9.10
C ALA A 436 12.34 0.45 8.76
N THR A 437 12.67 0.45 7.47
CA THR A 437 14.04 0.39 6.97
C THR A 437 14.30 1.50 5.95
N SER A 438 15.45 1.45 5.28
CA SER A 438 15.87 2.41 4.27
C SER A 438 16.63 1.69 3.16
N ARG A 439 17.23 2.46 2.24
CA ARG A 439 18.11 1.93 1.19
C ARG A 439 19.24 1.02 1.67
N ILE A 440 19.60 1.05 2.95
CA ILE A 440 20.64 0.21 3.55
C ILE A 440 20.21 -1.25 3.71
N GLU A 441 18.90 -1.56 3.76
CA GLU A 441 18.40 -2.94 3.92
C GLU A 441 18.98 -3.90 2.86
N VAL A 442 19.29 -3.36 1.68
CA VAL A 442 19.92 -4.06 0.57
C VAL A 442 21.12 -4.91 0.97
N LEU A 443 21.86 -4.49 1.99
CA LEU A 443 23.04 -5.18 2.51
C LEU A 443 22.76 -6.61 3.00
N VAL A 444 21.53 -6.91 3.42
CA VAL A 444 21.12 -8.25 3.88
C VAL A 444 21.19 -9.28 2.76
N LEU A 445 20.96 -8.88 1.51
CA LEU A 445 20.91 -9.78 0.34
C LEU A 445 22.06 -9.55 -0.66
N ALA A 446 22.75 -8.41 -0.55
CA ALA A 446 23.77 -7.98 -1.51
C ALA A 446 24.85 -9.04 -1.78
N ASP A 447 25.40 -9.68 -0.74
CA ASP A 447 26.47 -10.68 -0.91
C ASP A 447 26.00 -11.92 -1.71
N LYS A 448 24.73 -12.29 -1.53
CA LYS A 448 24.13 -13.47 -2.20
C LYS A 448 23.88 -13.21 -3.67
N PHE A 449 23.43 -12.00 -4.01
CA PHE A 449 23.31 -11.56 -5.39
C PHE A 449 24.69 -11.38 -6.04
N ALA A 450 25.65 -10.78 -5.33
CA ALA A 450 27.01 -10.58 -5.81
C ALA A 450 27.72 -11.90 -6.11
N ARG A 451 27.49 -12.95 -5.31
CA ARG A 451 27.98 -14.31 -5.59
C ARG A 451 27.50 -14.85 -6.94
N ALA A 452 26.34 -14.43 -7.42
CA ALA A 452 25.79 -14.78 -8.73
C ALA A 452 26.10 -13.74 -9.82
N GLY A 453 26.98 -12.77 -9.54
CA GLY A 453 27.35 -11.71 -10.46
C GLY A 453 26.25 -10.69 -10.70
N ILE A 454 25.37 -10.46 -9.72
CA ILE A 454 24.26 -9.48 -9.82
C ILE A 454 24.53 -8.34 -8.85
N ALA A 455 24.59 -7.11 -9.37
CA ALA A 455 24.65 -5.89 -8.58
C ALA A 455 23.29 -5.60 -7.95
N THR A 456 23.26 -4.99 -6.77
CA THR A 456 21.99 -4.68 -6.09
C THR A 456 21.86 -3.19 -5.83
N LEU A 457 20.84 -2.55 -6.38
CA LEU A 457 20.50 -1.14 -6.17
C LEU A 457 19.27 -1.02 -5.27
N CYS A 458 19.29 -0.09 -4.32
CA CYS A 458 18.14 0.27 -3.50
C CYS A 458 18.02 1.79 -3.41
N ILE A 459 16.79 2.30 -3.29
CA ILE A 459 16.47 3.73 -3.14
C ILE A 459 15.65 3.92 -1.88
N ASP A 460 15.66 5.13 -1.30
CA ASP A 460 14.68 5.44 -0.26
C ASP A 460 13.30 5.70 -0.87
N ALA A 461 12.29 5.00 -0.36
CA ALA A 461 10.90 5.33 -0.63
C ALA A 461 10.54 6.73 -0.11
N VAL A 462 9.44 7.30 -0.60
CA VAL A 462 8.90 8.55 -0.03
C VAL A 462 8.83 8.44 1.49
N GLY A 463 9.24 9.46 2.23
CA GLY A 463 9.13 9.45 3.69
C GLY A 463 10.07 8.49 4.44
N HIS A 464 10.97 7.77 3.75
CA HIS A 464 11.91 6.84 4.37
C HIS A 464 13.36 7.32 4.25
N GLY A 465 14.23 6.80 5.12
CA GLY A 465 15.61 7.23 5.25
C GLY A 465 15.72 8.66 5.83
N PRO A 466 16.81 9.04 6.50
CA PRO A 466 18.02 8.26 6.77
C PRO A 466 17.76 7.10 7.76
N ILE A 467 18.73 6.20 7.93
CA ILE A 467 18.59 5.05 8.86
C ILE A 467 18.73 5.47 10.33
N LEU A 468 19.56 6.48 10.60
CA LEU A 468 19.75 7.07 11.93
C LEU A 468 19.00 8.40 12.00
N THR A 469 17.69 8.36 12.23
CA THR A 469 16.88 9.58 12.27
C THR A 469 17.06 10.38 13.57
N ASP A 470 17.36 9.71 14.68
CA ASP A 470 17.90 10.30 15.90
C ASP A 470 19.11 9.49 16.40
N PRO A 471 20.33 9.78 15.90
CA PRO A 471 21.53 9.05 16.25
C PRO A 471 21.81 9.03 17.77
N LYS A 472 21.43 10.10 18.49
CA LYS A 472 21.68 10.22 19.92
C LYS A 472 20.76 9.27 20.70
N LYS A 473 19.45 9.32 20.45
CA LYS A 473 18.46 8.44 21.07
C LYS A 473 18.74 6.99 20.74
N MET A 474 18.96 6.66 19.47
CA MET A 474 19.22 5.29 19.03
C MET A 474 20.45 4.66 19.71
N LEU A 475 21.55 5.43 19.86
CA LEU A 475 22.74 4.95 20.58
C LEU A 475 22.51 4.77 22.08
N LEU A 476 21.68 5.61 22.70
CA LEU A 476 21.33 5.49 24.12
C LEU A 476 20.41 4.28 24.38
N ASP A 477 19.45 4.05 23.49
CA ASP A 477 18.50 2.93 23.56
C ASP A 477 19.22 1.58 23.39
N ALA A 478 20.16 1.49 22.44
CA ALA A 478 20.99 0.30 22.22
C ALA A 478 21.80 -0.12 23.47
N LEU A 479 22.05 0.80 24.41
CA LEU A 479 22.77 0.53 25.65
C LEU A 479 21.86 0.29 26.86
N GLY A 480 20.56 0.10 26.63
CA GLY A 480 19.56 -0.24 27.66
C GLY A 480 19.25 0.91 28.61
N GLY A 481 19.56 2.14 28.21
CA GLY A 481 19.56 3.31 29.06
C GLY A 481 18.50 4.33 28.69
N GLY A 482 17.26 3.94 28.36
CA GLY A 482 16.17 4.81 27.86
C GLY A 482 15.85 6.10 28.64
N ASN A 483 16.59 6.42 29.71
CA ASN A 483 16.66 7.74 30.32
C ASN A 483 18.00 8.43 30.01
N PHE A 484 17.93 9.66 29.45
CA PHE A 484 19.06 10.57 29.26
C PHE A 484 19.72 10.97 30.59
N THR A 485 20.60 10.12 31.11
CA THR A 485 21.41 10.40 32.30
C THR A 485 22.83 10.85 31.90
N PRO A 486 23.46 11.78 32.65
CA PRO A 486 24.84 12.18 32.38
C PRO A 486 25.85 11.01 32.38
N GLU A 487 25.58 9.96 33.14
CA GLU A 487 26.38 8.72 33.15
C GLU A 487 26.21 7.90 31.87
N ALA A 488 24.98 7.80 31.33
CA ALA A 488 24.73 7.13 30.05
C ALA A 488 25.40 7.89 28.89
N GLU A 489 25.29 9.21 28.85
CA GLU A 489 25.93 10.03 27.81
C GLU A 489 27.46 9.88 27.81
N LYS A 490 28.10 9.83 28.99
CA LYS A 490 29.55 9.56 29.09
C LYS A 490 29.93 8.17 28.59
N THR A 491 29.07 7.19 28.82
CA THR A 491 29.29 5.81 28.34
C THR A 491 29.20 5.76 26.82
N VAL A 492 28.18 6.38 26.22
CA VAL A 492 28.03 6.52 24.77
C VAL A 492 29.23 7.26 24.16
N ALA A 493 29.62 8.40 24.72
CA ALA A 493 30.78 9.16 24.26
C ALA A 493 32.07 8.33 24.28
N GLY A 494 32.26 7.51 25.33
CA GLY A 494 33.37 6.56 25.41
C GLY A 494 33.34 5.50 24.30
N LEU A 495 32.18 4.93 24.00
CA LEU A 495 32.02 3.92 22.94
C LEU A 495 32.21 4.51 21.55
N ILE A 496 31.63 5.69 21.27
CA ILE A 496 31.88 6.43 20.02
C ILE A 496 33.38 6.59 19.81
N ARG A 497 34.09 7.07 20.84
CA ARG A 497 35.53 7.31 20.77
C ARG A 497 36.35 6.02 20.57
N LEU A 498 35.93 4.91 21.16
CA LEU A 498 36.66 3.64 21.12
C LEU A 498 36.37 2.78 19.89
N LEU A 499 35.16 2.87 19.34
CA LEU A 499 34.67 1.92 18.33
C LEU A 499 34.30 2.59 17.00
N ILE A 500 33.67 3.77 17.03
CA ILE A 500 33.14 4.42 15.82
C ILE A 500 34.17 5.39 15.23
N ALA A 501 34.72 6.29 16.05
CA ALA A 501 35.67 7.31 15.61
C ALA A 501 36.92 6.72 14.90
N PRO A 502 37.54 5.63 15.39
CA PRO A 502 38.68 5.01 14.70
C PRO A 502 38.34 4.39 13.35
N MET A 503 37.08 4.01 13.12
CA MET A 503 36.61 3.48 11.83
C MET A 503 36.38 4.56 10.78
N LEU A 504 36.12 5.79 11.20
CA LEU A 504 35.83 6.89 10.28
C LEU A 504 37.07 7.73 9.99
N TYR A 505 37.91 7.97 11.00
CA TYR A 505 39.03 8.91 10.90
C TYR A 505 40.37 8.28 11.29
N PRO A 506 41.39 8.36 10.42
CA PRO A 506 42.75 7.98 10.78
C PRO A 506 43.33 8.82 11.94
N ASP A 507 42.92 10.08 12.07
CA ASP A 507 43.36 11.06 13.07
C ASP A 507 42.34 11.30 14.19
N TRP A 508 41.45 10.32 14.44
CA TRP A 508 40.31 10.43 15.35
C TRP A 508 40.64 10.96 16.75
N GLU A 509 41.83 10.63 17.31
CA GLU A 509 42.24 11.07 18.65
C GLU A 509 42.29 12.60 18.77
N THR A 510 42.64 13.26 17.66
CA THR A 510 42.73 14.73 17.58
C THR A 510 41.41 15.39 17.24
N ARG A 511 40.58 14.74 16.41
CA ARG A 511 39.25 15.23 16.01
C ARG A 511 38.24 15.16 17.14
N ILE A 512 38.22 14.04 17.85
CA ILE A 512 37.25 13.76 18.92
C ILE A 512 38.02 13.57 20.23
N PRO A 513 38.52 14.63 20.90
CA PRO A 513 39.32 14.55 22.13
C PRO A 513 38.52 14.01 23.35
N VAL A 514 39.23 13.58 24.41
CA VAL A 514 38.63 12.84 25.55
C VAL A 514 37.57 13.66 26.30
N ASP A 515 37.70 14.98 26.28
CA ASP A 515 36.87 15.96 26.96
C ASP A 515 35.76 16.56 26.09
N MET A 516 35.61 16.12 24.83
CA MET A 516 34.53 16.57 23.95
C MET A 516 33.16 16.09 24.47
N GLY A 517 32.14 16.95 24.39
CA GLY A 517 30.77 16.59 24.76
C GLY A 517 30.11 15.69 23.71
N LEU A 518 29.14 14.87 24.10
CA LEU A 518 28.45 13.93 23.19
C LEU A 518 27.83 14.63 21.98
N ASP A 519 27.18 15.78 22.17
CA ASP A 519 26.54 16.51 21.08
C ASP A 519 27.56 17.06 20.07
N ASP A 520 28.71 17.56 20.55
CA ASP A 520 29.82 17.99 19.69
C ASP A 520 30.47 16.81 18.96
N MET A 521 30.59 15.64 19.63
CA MET A 521 31.07 14.41 19.00
C MET A 521 30.14 13.97 17.86
N LEU A 522 28.82 13.95 18.10
CA LEU A 522 27.84 13.60 17.09
C LEU A 522 27.89 14.60 15.92
N ALA A 523 28.01 15.90 16.19
CA ALA A 523 28.18 16.91 15.15
C ALA A 523 29.45 16.70 14.31
N GLU A 524 30.58 16.36 14.94
CA GLU A 524 31.81 16.01 14.22
C GLU A 524 31.62 14.75 13.35
N LEU A 525 31.01 13.68 13.88
CA LEU A 525 30.71 12.47 13.11
C LEU A 525 29.89 12.79 11.84
N LEU A 526 28.90 13.68 11.94
CA LEU A 526 28.05 14.10 10.81
C LEU A 526 28.79 14.92 9.76
N THR A 527 30.05 15.32 9.99
CA THR A 527 30.89 15.91 8.94
C THR A 527 31.45 14.86 7.96
N ASN A 528 31.55 13.60 8.40
CA ASN A 528 32.03 12.50 7.55
C ASN A 528 30.95 12.07 6.54
N GLY A 529 31.36 11.88 5.29
CA GLY A 529 30.44 11.58 4.19
C GLY A 529 29.63 10.29 4.36
N PHE A 530 30.23 9.23 4.90
CA PHE A 530 29.54 7.98 5.19
C PHE A 530 28.49 8.16 6.29
N MET A 531 28.81 8.88 7.37
CA MET A 531 27.83 9.20 8.41
C MET A 531 26.68 10.07 7.90
N GLN A 532 26.93 10.98 6.95
CA GLN A 532 25.83 11.73 6.32
C GLN A 532 24.87 10.81 5.55
N GLN A 533 25.37 9.74 4.92
CA GLN A 533 24.50 8.75 4.29
C GLN A 533 23.58 8.07 5.30
N LEU A 534 24.13 7.75 6.48
CA LEU A 534 23.40 7.04 7.50
C LEU A 534 22.42 7.92 8.28
N ALA A 535 22.72 9.21 8.46
CA ALA A 535 22.00 10.06 9.42
C ALA A 535 21.36 11.33 8.83
N LEU A 536 21.75 11.79 7.63
CA LEU A 536 21.23 13.03 7.04
C LEU A 536 20.54 12.82 5.69
N LYS A 537 21.02 11.87 4.87
CA LYS A 537 20.51 11.63 3.53
C LYS A 537 19.34 10.66 3.58
N GLY A 538 18.19 11.13 3.14
CA GLY A 538 16.96 10.35 3.03
C GLY A 538 15.79 11.22 2.60
N ARG A 539 14.57 10.69 2.74
CA ARG A 539 13.32 11.33 2.33
C ARG A 539 12.29 11.42 3.46
N ALA A 540 12.63 10.97 4.67
CA ALA A 540 11.81 11.16 5.86
C ALA A 540 11.70 12.64 6.21
N VAL A 541 10.50 13.02 6.63
CA VAL A 541 10.17 14.36 7.11
C VAL A 541 9.27 14.20 8.32
N ASP A 542 9.47 15.07 9.29
CA ASP A 542 8.59 15.28 10.45
C ASP A 542 7.28 15.92 9.96
N ASP A 543 6.27 15.06 9.75
CA ASP A 543 4.92 15.35 9.23
C ASP A 543 3.93 15.68 10.37
N ASP A 544 4.10 15.07 11.55
CA ASP A 544 3.24 15.28 12.71
C ASP A 544 3.64 16.50 13.58
N GLY A 545 4.85 17.03 13.40
CA GLY A 545 5.35 18.21 14.08
C GLY A 545 5.86 17.92 15.50
N ASP A 546 6.23 16.68 15.83
CA ASP A 546 6.79 16.33 17.12
C ASP A 546 8.30 16.60 17.23
N CYS A 547 8.93 17.04 16.14
CA CYS A 547 10.37 17.31 16.02
C CYS A 547 11.28 16.07 16.06
N ILE A 548 10.71 14.88 15.91
CA ILE A 548 11.40 13.62 15.65
C ILE A 548 11.10 13.28 14.21
N VAL A 549 12.13 12.91 13.46
CA VAL A 549 11.91 12.34 12.12
C VAL A 549 11.78 10.85 12.30
N GLU A 550 10.65 10.25 11.96
CA GLU A 550 10.51 8.80 11.96
C GLU A 550 10.52 8.25 10.53
N GLY A 551 11.23 7.13 10.35
CA GLY A 551 11.25 6.43 9.07
C GLY A 551 9.84 5.96 8.69
N GLY A 552 9.32 6.42 7.56
CA GLY A 552 8.01 6.04 7.05
C GLY A 552 6.84 6.89 7.55
N GLU A 553 7.07 7.85 8.46
CA GLU A 553 6.04 8.75 9.00
C GLU A 553 5.28 9.50 7.89
N ALA A 554 6.02 10.18 7.01
CA ALA A 554 5.46 10.89 5.87
C ALA A 554 4.96 9.97 4.74
N TYR A 555 5.15 8.66 4.87
CA TYR A 555 4.61 7.65 3.94
C TYR A 555 3.22 7.19 4.40
N TYR A 556 3.10 6.75 5.65
CA TYR A 556 1.85 6.25 6.26
C TYR A 556 1.02 7.37 6.87
N THR A 557 0.72 8.36 6.04
CA THR A 557 -0.13 9.50 6.41
C THR A 557 -1.61 9.12 6.45
N PRO A 558 -2.40 9.69 7.37
CA PRO A 558 -3.83 9.39 7.46
C PRO A 558 -4.67 9.89 6.28
N ASP A 559 -4.14 10.79 5.45
CA ASP A 559 -4.82 11.18 4.22
C ASP A 559 -4.63 10.10 3.14
N PRO A 560 -5.69 9.38 2.74
CA PRO A 560 -5.56 8.27 1.80
C PRO A 560 -5.08 8.70 0.41
N PHE A 561 -5.26 9.97 0.01
CA PHE A 561 -4.73 10.47 -1.26
C PHE A 561 -3.22 10.68 -1.18
N ARG A 562 -2.73 11.25 -0.08
CA ARG A 562 -1.29 11.41 0.17
C ARG A 562 -0.60 10.05 0.28
N LEU A 563 -1.20 9.09 0.99
CA LEU A 563 -0.69 7.72 1.08
C LEU A 563 -0.61 7.08 -0.31
N ARG A 564 -1.73 7.08 -1.06
CA ARG A 564 -1.78 6.56 -2.43
C ARG A 564 -0.68 7.16 -3.30
N ASP A 565 -0.50 8.48 -3.26
CA ASP A 565 0.43 9.18 -4.13
C ASP A 565 1.89 9.11 -3.65
N ALA A 566 2.15 8.83 -2.36
CA ALA A 566 3.45 8.40 -1.87
C ALA A 566 3.83 7.02 -2.43
N MET A 567 2.89 6.07 -2.48
CA MET A 567 3.11 4.78 -3.13
C MET A 567 3.35 4.95 -4.64
N ARG A 568 2.55 5.79 -5.31
CA ARG A 568 2.71 6.03 -6.74
C ARG A 568 4.04 6.70 -7.09
N GLN A 569 4.43 7.70 -6.30
CA GLN A 569 5.70 8.39 -6.49
C GLN A 569 6.87 7.41 -6.32
N THR A 570 6.85 6.58 -5.29
CA THR A 570 7.88 5.55 -5.09
C THR A 570 7.95 4.55 -6.25
N THR A 571 6.80 4.13 -6.79
CA THR A 571 6.74 3.27 -8.00
C THR A 571 7.38 3.95 -9.21
N LEU A 572 7.09 5.23 -9.42
CA LEU A 572 7.69 6.02 -10.51
C LEU A 572 9.21 6.19 -10.31
N ASP A 573 9.65 6.39 -9.07
CA ASP A 573 11.06 6.53 -8.74
C ASP A 573 11.84 5.26 -9.11
N TYR A 574 11.28 4.06 -8.89
CA TYR A 574 11.88 2.82 -9.39
C TYR A 574 11.98 2.77 -10.92
N MET A 575 10.97 3.27 -11.66
CA MET A 575 11.04 3.37 -13.13
C MET A 575 12.16 4.33 -13.56
N VAL A 576 12.35 5.44 -12.84
CA VAL A 576 13.45 6.38 -13.07
C VAL A 576 14.80 5.73 -12.77
N ALA A 577 14.91 4.92 -11.72
CA ALA A 577 16.13 4.17 -11.39
C ALA A 577 16.50 3.17 -12.51
N VAL A 578 15.52 2.39 -12.99
CA VAL A 578 15.73 1.48 -14.14
C VAL A 578 16.17 2.27 -15.37
N ARG A 579 15.49 3.37 -15.67
CA ARG A 579 15.82 4.23 -16.81
C ARG A 579 17.24 4.83 -16.69
N MET A 580 17.65 5.25 -15.48
CA MET A 580 19.00 5.76 -15.18
C MET A 580 20.04 4.67 -15.43
N LEU A 581 19.88 3.48 -14.86
CA LEU A 581 20.84 2.38 -15.04
C LEU A 581 20.95 1.95 -16.51
N ARG A 582 19.84 1.99 -17.25
CA ARG A 582 19.81 1.64 -18.68
C ARG A 582 20.47 2.67 -19.59
N SER A 583 20.55 3.93 -19.17
CA SER A 583 21.17 4.99 -19.97
C SER A 583 22.70 4.95 -19.95
N LEU A 584 23.28 4.22 -18.99
CA LEU A 584 24.72 3.99 -18.89
C LEU A 584 25.23 3.22 -20.11
N ALA A 585 26.44 3.53 -20.57
CA ALA A 585 27.02 2.88 -21.74
C ALA A 585 28.54 2.98 -21.74
N GLN A 586 29.22 1.88 -22.03
CA GLN A 586 30.69 1.79 -22.11
C GLN A 586 31.31 2.87 -23.01
N LYS A 587 30.63 3.28 -24.09
CA LYS A 587 31.11 4.33 -25.01
C LYS A 587 31.23 5.73 -24.37
N ASN A 588 30.54 5.96 -23.25
CA ASN A 588 30.57 7.21 -22.50
C ASN A 588 31.58 7.18 -21.35
N VAL A 589 32.12 6.00 -21.02
CA VAL A 589 33.10 5.82 -19.95
C VAL A 589 34.45 6.43 -20.39
N PRO A 590 35.07 7.30 -19.56
CA PRO A 590 36.39 7.83 -19.80
C PRO A 590 37.49 6.76 -19.83
N LYS A 591 38.75 7.19 -20.01
CA LYS A 591 39.89 6.29 -19.81
C LYS A 591 40.14 6.11 -18.31
N ALA A 592 40.63 4.92 -17.94
CA ALA A 592 41.10 4.60 -16.60
C ALA A 592 41.92 5.73 -15.96
N VAL A 593 41.60 6.04 -14.71
CA VAL A 593 42.41 6.93 -13.87
C VAL A 593 43.60 6.12 -13.34
N THR A 594 44.82 6.64 -13.50
CA THR A 594 46.05 5.88 -13.22
C THR A 594 46.31 5.66 -11.72
N ASP A 595 45.88 6.59 -10.87
CA ASP A 595 46.02 6.53 -9.41
C ASP A 595 44.74 7.11 -8.76
N PRO A 596 43.64 6.33 -8.74
CA PRO A 596 42.34 6.80 -8.22
C PRO A 596 42.41 7.25 -6.76
N ALA A 597 43.21 6.58 -5.92
CA ALA A 597 43.33 6.87 -4.49
C ALA A 597 43.81 8.31 -4.19
N ASN A 598 44.65 8.88 -5.07
CA ASN A 598 45.17 10.25 -4.93
C ASN A 598 44.57 11.24 -5.95
N ALA A 599 43.58 10.81 -6.74
CA ALA A 599 42.95 11.65 -7.75
C ALA A 599 42.06 12.72 -7.11
N THR A 600 41.95 13.88 -7.76
CA THR A 600 41.00 14.92 -7.34
C THR A 600 39.57 14.52 -7.69
N VAL A 601 38.59 15.12 -7.00
CA VAL A 601 37.16 14.92 -7.33
C VAL A 601 36.88 15.20 -8.81
N ASP A 602 37.46 16.28 -9.38
CA ASP A 602 37.29 16.62 -10.80
C ASP A 602 37.83 15.56 -11.77
N GLN A 603 38.82 14.75 -11.34
CA GLN A 603 39.38 13.66 -12.13
C GLN A 603 38.53 12.39 -12.07
N LEU A 604 37.91 12.11 -10.91
CA LEU A 604 37.08 10.93 -10.70
C LEU A 604 35.65 11.11 -11.23
N LEU A 605 35.05 12.28 -11.01
CA LEU A 605 33.63 12.54 -11.24
C LEU A 605 33.14 12.15 -12.66
N PRO A 606 33.90 12.39 -13.76
CA PRO A 606 33.48 11.93 -15.09
C PRO A 606 33.30 10.41 -15.20
N SER A 607 34.12 9.59 -14.53
CA SER A 607 33.98 8.14 -14.48
C SER A 607 32.78 7.75 -13.61
N LEU A 608 32.68 8.31 -12.40
CA LEU A 608 31.58 8.04 -11.45
C LEU A 608 30.20 8.28 -12.07
N LEU A 609 30.00 9.42 -12.73
CA LEU A 609 28.72 9.78 -13.36
C LEU A 609 28.41 8.95 -14.62
N SER A 610 29.39 8.22 -15.15
CA SER A 610 29.24 7.33 -16.31
C SER A 610 28.95 5.87 -15.95
N GLY A 611 28.99 5.52 -14.65
CA GLY A 611 28.80 4.16 -14.14
C GLY A 611 30.10 3.34 -14.04
N ASP A 612 31.26 3.97 -14.19
CA ASP A 612 32.61 3.43 -13.92
C ASP A 612 33.03 3.95 -12.55
N PHE A 613 32.54 3.29 -11.50
CA PHE A 613 32.62 3.80 -10.13
C PHE A 613 33.99 3.61 -9.51
N ASN A 614 34.77 2.64 -9.94
CA ASN A 614 36.16 2.41 -9.50
C ASN A 614 37.19 3.14 -10.40
N ALA A 615 36.71 3.85 -11.42
CA ALA A 615 37.49 4.64 -12.37
C ALA A 615 38.54 3.82 -13.17
N ASP A 616 38.27 2.54 -13.46
CA ASP A 616 39.15 1.65 -14.20
C ASP A 616 38.95 1.71 -15.73
N GLY A 617 37.98 2.51 -16.19
CA GLY A 617 37.64 2.68 -17.60
C GLY A 617 36.69 1.64 -18.16
N ILE A 618 36.09 0.79 -17.32
CA ILE A 618 35.08 -0.21 -17.66
C ILE A 618 33.75 0.20 -17.01
N LEU A 619 32.64 0.00 -17.73
CA LEU A 619 31.31 0.23 -17.15
C LEU A 619 31.00 -0.89 -16.14
N ASP A 620 30.72 -0.54 -14.89
CA ASP A 620 30.56 -1.54 -13.81
C ASP A 620 29.21 -2.23 -13.83
N VAL A 621 28.13 -1.49 -14.08
CA VAL A 621 26.75 -1.96 -13.89
C VAL A 621 25.81 -1.44 -14.97
N GLY A 622 24.74 -2.19 -15.22
CA GLY A 622 23.65 -1.71 -16.06
C GLY A 622 24.03 -1.56 -17.55
N GLY A 623 23.38 -0.61 -18.20
CA GLY A 623 23.37 -0.45 -19.66
C GLY A 623 22.29 -1.28 -20.38
N SER A 624 22.14 -1.04 -21.68
CA SER A 624 21.09 -1.66 -22.48
C SER A 624 21.20 -3.17 -22.66
N GLU A 625 22.41 -3.72 -22.45
CA GLU A 625 22.79 -5.08 -22.80
C GLU A 625 22.72 -6.08 -21.63
N VAL A 626 22.32 -5.63 -20.44
CA VAL A 626 22.18 -6.49 -19.26
C VAL A 626 20.73 -6.59 -18.80
N PRO A 627 20.32 -7.71 -18.17
CA PRO A 627 18.99 -7.84 -17.61
C PRO A 627 18.83 -7.06 -16.29
N TYR A 628 17.58 -6.69 -16.00
CA TYR A 628 17.17 -6.04 -14.75
C TYR A 628 16.13 -6.89 -14.02
N PHE A 629 16.27 -6.98 -12.70
CA PHE A 629 15.37 -7.72 -11.82
C PHE A 629 14.79 -6.80 -10.76
N MET A 630 13.74 -7.25 -10.07
CA MET A 630 13.23 -6.56 -8.90
C MET A 630 12.89 -7.51 -7.77
N SER A 631 13.25 -7.16 -6.54
CA SER A 631 12.88 -7.90 -5.34
C SER A 631 12.51 -6.93 -4.23
N GLY A 632 11.84 -7.40 -3.20
CA GLY A 632 11.57 -6.59 -2.01
C GLY A 632 10.73 -7.37 -1.02
N VAL A 633 10.77 -6.95 0.24
CA VAL A 633 10.04 -7.58 1.34
C VAL A 633 9.02 -6.63 1.95
N SER A 634 7.87 -7.15 2.39
CA SER A 634 6.81 -6.37 3.03
C SER A 634 6.33 -5.21 2.13
N LEU A 635 6.46 -3.94 2.56
CA LEU A 635 6.21 -2.76 1.72
C LEU A 635 6.97 -2.82 0.39
N GLY A 636 8.24 -3.24 0.42
CA GLY A 636 9.05 -3.47 -0.77
C GLY A 636 8.53 -4.61 -1.65
N GLY A 637 7.91 -5.62 -1.05
CA GLY A 637 7.21 -6.69 -1.76
C GLY A 637 5.99 -6.16 -2.53
N ILE A 638 5.22 -5.26 -1.90
CA ILE A 638 4.09 -4.57 -2.55
C ILE A 638 4.59 -3.71 -3.73
N HIS A 639 5.65 -2.91 -3.53
CA HIS A 639 6.26 -2.13 -4.61
C HIS A 639 6.82 -2.99 -5.73
N THR A 640 7.39 -4.15 -5.41
CA THR A 640 7.86 -5.11 -6.42
C THR A 640 6.71 -5.63 -7.25
N ALA A 641 5.60 -6.03 -6.61
CA ALA A 641 4.41 -6.51 -7.30
C ALA A 641 3.68 -5.43 -8.12
N LEU A 642 3.82 -4.16 -7.73
CA LEU A 642 3.24 -3.02 -8.44
C LEU A 642 4.13 -2.53 -9.60
N THR A 643 5.43 -2.43 -9.40
CA THR A 643 6.37 -1.84 -10.37
C THR A 643 6.73 -2.81 -11.48
N ALA A 644 7.00 -4.07 -11.15
CA ALA A 644 7.53 -5.04 -12.11
C ALA A 644 6.61 -5.26 -13.34
N PRO A 645 5.27 -5.35 -13.20
CA PRO A 645 4.37 -5.45 -14.36
C PRO A 645 4.22 -4.14 -15.16
N LEU A 646 4.69 -3.01 -14.63
CA LEU A 646 4.60 -1.69 -15.26
C LEU A 646 5.91 -1.22 -15.91
N GLU A 647 7.06 -1.76 -15.51
CA GLU A 647 8.38 -1.45 -16.07
C GLU A 647 8.93 -2.63 -16.89
N GLU A 648 8.78 -2.52 -18.20
CA GLU A 648 9.04 -3.58 -19.19
C GLU A 648 10.48 -4.09 -19.23
N TYR A 649 11.44 -3.34 -18.68
CA TYR A 649 12.83 -3.79 -18.63
C TYR A 649 13.12 -4.73 -17.45
N ILE A 650 12.18 -4.86 -16.50
CA ILE A 650 12.27 -5.85 -15.42
C ILE A 650 11.82 -7.20 -15.96
N VAL A 651 12.78 -8.10 -16.19
CA VAL A 651 12.51 -9.40 -16.85
C VAL A 651 12.00 -10.46 -15.88
N ALA A 652 12.39 -10.36 -14.60
CA ALA A 652 11.90 -11.23 -13.55
C ALA A 652 11.87 -10.49 -12.21
N ALA A 653 10.89 -10.81 -11.37
CA ALA A 653 10.77 -10.23 -10.05
C ALA A 653 10.39 -11.25 -8.97
N ALA A 654 10.82 -10.99 -7.74
CA ALA A 654 10.58 -11.83 -6.57
C ALA A 654 10.01 -11.00 -5.41
N PRO A 655 8.69 -10.72 -5.43
CA PRO A 655 8.01 -10.10 -4.30
C PRO A 655 7.93 -11.05 -3.10
N VAL A 656 8.48 -10.63 -1.97
CA VAL A 656 8.55 -11.38 -0.71
C VAL A 656 7.52 -10.80 0.25
N VAL A 657 6.60 -11.66 0.69
CA VAL A 657 5.52 -11.29 1.62
C VAL A 657 4.80 -10.03 1.12
N ALA A 658 4.51 -10.05 -0.18
CA ALA A 658 3.69 -9.02 -0.81
C ALA A 658 2.21 -9.31 -0.56
N GLY A 659 1.41 -8.25 -0.64
CA GLY A 659 -0.03 -8.33 -0.57
C GLY A 659 -0.65 -7.33 -1.54
N ALA A 660 -1.95 -7.47 -1.73
CA ALA A 660 -2.74 -6.55 -2.51
C ALA A 660 -4.13 -6.41 -1.87
N GLY A 661 -4.87 -5.37 -2.22
CA GLY A 661 -5.99 -4.89 -1.41
C GLY A 661 -5.48 -4.12 -0.18
N LEU A 662 -4.85 -2.96 -0.39
CA LEU A 662 -4.22 -2.14 0.64
C LEU A 662 -5.16 -1.84 1.81
N ALA A 663 -6.43 -1.52 1.54
CA ALA A 663 -7.43 -1.36 2.59
C ALA A 663 -7.65 -2.65 3.40
N ASP A 664 -7.68 -3.82 2.74
CA ASP A 664 -7.79 -5.12 3.42
C ASP A 664 -6.53 -5.45 4.23
N ILE A 665 -5.36 -4.97 3.80
CA ILE A 665 -4.13 -5.04 4.58
C ILE A 665 -4.27 -4.17 5.83
N PHE A 666 -4.62 -2.89 5.68
CA PHE A 666 -4.69 -1.94 6.78
C PHE A 666 -5.75 -2.27 7.82
N VAL A 667 -6.90 -2.84 7.43
CA VAL A 667 -7.93 -3.26 8.40
C VAL A 667 -7.60 -4.53 9.18
N ARG A 668 -6.46 -5.18 8.87
CA ARG A 668 -6.04 -6.46 9.46
C ARG A 668 -4.61 -6.48 9.98
N THR A 669 -3.78 -5.52 9.60
CA THR A 669 -2.38 -5.48 9.99
C THR A 669 -2.23 -5.26 11.50
N LYS A 670 -1.24 -5.91 12.11
CA LYS A 670 -0.91 -5.70 13.52
C LYS A 670 0.16 -4.63 13.79
N LEU A 671 0.65 -3.98 12.73
CA LEU A 671 1.74 -3.02 12.82
C LEU A 671 1.22 -1.66 13.35
N HIS A 672 1.47 -1.37 14.62
CA HIS A 672 1.02 -0.13 15.29
C HIS A 672 1.47 1.14 14.57
N SER A 673 2.73 1.19 14.12
CA SER A 673 3.30 2.34 13.40
C SER A 673 2.61 2.65 12.07
N VAL A 674 1.82 1.72 11.53
CA VAL A 674 0.98 1.94 10.35
C VAL A 674 -0.47 2.22 10.74
N VAL A 675 -1.07 1.40 11.62
CA VAL A 675 -2.51 1.53 11.92
C VAL A 675 -2.83 2.80 12.70
N THR A 676 -2.03 3.15 13.71
CA THR A 676 -2.28 4.32 14.56
C THR A 676 -2.42 5.61 13.75
N PRO A 677 -1.43 6.02 12.94
CA PRO A 677 -1.57 7.23 12.15
C PRO A 677 -2.75 7.15 11.19
N LEU A 678 -2.99 6.04 10.48
CA LEU A 678 -4.15 5.89 9.57
C LEU A 678 -5.51 6.12 10.25
N MET A 679 -5.62 5.81 11.54
CA MET A 679 -6.86 5.96 12.29
C MET A 679 -7.08 7.38 12.84
N HIS A 680 -6.07 8.26 12.83
CA HIS A 680 -6.18 9.62 13.37
C HIS A 680 -7.27 10.45 12.67
N LEU A 681 -7.39 10.40 11.35
CA LEU A 681 -8.43 11.13 10.62
C LEU A 681 -9.77 10.38 10.59
N ALA A 682 -9.73 9.04 10.66
CA ALA A 682 -10.92 8.21 10.55
C ALA A 682 -11.70 8.16 11.88
N SER A 683 -11.04 7.86 12.99
CA SER A 683 -11.64 7.75 14.33
C SER A 683 -11.31 8.92 15.26
N GLY A 684 -10.38 9.79 14.88
CA GLY A 684 -10.10 11.04 15.59
C GLY A 684 -10.72 12.29 14.93
N PRO A 685 -10.52 13.48 15.53
CA PRO A 685 -9.76 13.72 16.76
C PRO A 685 -10.45 13.13 18.00
N ALA A 686 -9.73 12.28 18.73
CA ALA A 686 -10.20 11.65 19.95
C ALA A 686 -9.58 12.34 21.17
N VAL A 687 -10.40 12.66 22.17
CA VAL A 687 -9.96 13.12 23.49
C VAL A 687 -9.86 11.92 24.41
N VAL A 688 -8.66 11.67 24.92
CA VAL A 688 -8.30 10.53 25.75
C VAL A 688 -8.00 11.00 27.17
N GLY A 689 -8.60 10.34 28.16
CA GLY A 689 -8.31 10.55 29.57
C GLY A 689 -7.28 9.55 30.09
N CYS A 690 -6.15 10.05 30.60
CA CYS A 690 -5.03 9.25 31.12
C CYS A 690 -4.93 9.42 32.66
N PRO A 691 -5.34 8.41 33.45
CA PRO A 691 -5.25 8.46 34.91
C PRO A 691 -3.82 8.64 35.43
N GLN A 692 -3.65 9.53 36.41
CA GLN A 692 -2.36 9.89 36.99
C GLN A 692 -2.19 9.32 38.40
N ALA A 693 -0.93 9.21 38.86
CA ALA A 693 -0.60 8.68 40.18
C ALA A 693 -1.17 9.51 41.34
N ASP A 694 -1.48 10.80 41.11
CA ASP A 694 -2.07 11.71 42.09
C ASP A 694 -3.60 11.63 42.18
N GLY A 695 -4.24 10.77 41.36
CA GLY A 695 -5.69 10.58 41.33
C GLY A 695 -6.45 11.55 40.42
N THR A 696 -5.75 12.40 39.67
CA THR A 696 -6.32 13.19 38.58
C THR A 696 -6.29 12.43 37.25
N VAL A 697 -6.98 12.94 36.23
CA VAL A 697 -6.92 12.41 34.86
C VAL A 697 -6.42 13.52 33.94
N ALA A 698 -5.28 13.28 33.29
CA ALA A 698 -4.75 14.13 32.24
C ALA A 698 -5.52 13.93 30.93
N VAL A 699 -5.53 14.94 30.06
CA VAL A 699 -6.25 14.88 28.79
C VAL A 699 -5.30 15.09 27.61
N SER A 700 -5.31 14.14 26.69
CA SER A 700 -4.54 14.14 25.45
C SER A 700 -5.43 13.98 24.22
N PHE A 701 -4.99 14.50 23.08
CA PHE A 701 -5.63 14.25 21.79
C PHE A 701 -4.92 13.09 21.09
N ASN A 702 -5.70 12.11 20.59
CA ASN A 702 -5.22 10.91 19.90
C ASN A 702 -4.13 10.10 20.65
N ASP A 703 -3.90 10.37 21.93
CA ASP A 703 -2.74 9.86 22.70
C ASP A 703 -1.37 10.26 22.10
N ASP A 704 -1.32 11.32 21.28
CA ASP A 704 -0.13 11.75 20.54
C ASP A 704 0.95 12.37 21.44
N SER A 705 0.61 12.67 22.69
CA SER A 705 1.54 13.13 23.72
C SER A 705 2.18 11.99 24.53
N ASP A 706 1.88 10.73 24.20
CA ASP A 706 2.31 9.54 24.96
C ASP A 706 2.00 9.65 26.48
N GLU A 707 1.02 10.48 26.89
CA GLU A 707 0.73 10.71 28.31
C GLU A 707 0.02 9.52 28.98
N CYS A 708 -0.65 8.67 28.22
CA CYS A 708 -1.09 7.36 28.72
C CYS A 708 0.10 6.36 28.80
N LYS A 709 1.29 6.73 28.31
CA LYS A 709 2.56 5.99 28.37
C LYS A 709 3.71 6.72 29.09
N ILE A 710 3.47 7.84 29.77
CA ILE A 710 4.28 8.55 30.81
C ILE A 710 5.79 8.85 30.55
N THR A 711 6.56 8.24 29.62
CA THR A 711 8.04 8.23 29.74
C THR A 711 8.94 8.86 28.66
N GLU A 712 8.51 9.36 27.49
CA GLU A 712 9.46 9.40 26.34
C GLU A 712 9.73 10.71 25.58
N ARG A 713 8.99 11.82 25.75
CA ARG A 713 9.18 13.04 24.91
C ARG A 713 9.65 14.30 25.67
N THR A 714 10.72 14.95 25.19
CA THR A 714 11.32 16.17 25.80
C THR A 714 11.40 17.41 24.88
N THR A 715 11.00 17.29 23.61
CA THR A 715 11.09 18.34 22.56
C THR A 715 9.83 18.37 21.71
N TRP A 716 9.43 19.56 21.21
CA TRP A 716 8.22 19.79 20.40
C TRP A 716 8.42 20.90 19.36
N ARG A 717 7.63 20.91 18.27
CA ARG A 717 7.62 22.00 17.28
C ARG A 717 6.77 23.18 17.78
N GLY A 718 7.40 24.34 17.95
CA GLY A 718 6.70 25.58 18.30
C GLY A 718 5.87 26.17 17.14
N VAL A 719 5.08 27.21 17.43
CA VAL A 719 4.18 27.93 16.49
C VAL A 719 4.88 28.42 15.20
N GLU A 720 6.21 28.56 15.21
CA GLU A 720 7.02 29.01 14.07
C GLU A 720 7.81 27.87 13.38
N GLY A 721 7.50 26.61 13.68
CA GLY A 721 8.20 25.46 13.08
C GLY A 721 9.58 25.18 13.68
N VAL A 722 9.97 25.88 14.74
CA VAL A 722 11.25 25.68 15.43
C VAL A 722 11.09 24.60 16.51
N CYS A 723 12.01 23.64 16.52
CA CYS A 723 12.08 22.64 17.59
C CYS A 723 12.59 23.27 18.88
N LEU A 724 11.73 23.28 19.91
CA LEU A 724 11.99 23.90 21.20
C LEU A 724 12.07 22.82 22.29
N PRO A 725 13.07 22.84 23.19
CA PRO A 725 12.99 22.10 24.43
C PRO A 725 11.82 22.63 25.26
N LEU A 726 11.01 21.71 25.82
CA LEU A 726 9.74 21.94 26.55
C LEU A 726 9.48 23.38 27.03
N PRO A 727 8.51 24.08 26.44
CA PRO A 727 7.65 25.02 27.16
C PRO A 727 6.21 24.47 27.27
N GLU A 728 5.42 25.02 28.21
CA GLU A 728 4.01 24.69 28.49
C GLU A 728 3.23 24.25 27.22
N VAL A 729 2.92 22.95 27.15
CA VAL A 729 2.45 22.25 25.95
C VAL A 729 1.04 22.69 25.55
N THR A 730 0.80 22.89 24.25
CA THR A 730 -0.52 23.24 23.67
C THR A 730 -1.34 22.04 23.17
N SER A 731 -0.74 20.86 22.97
CA SER A 731 -1.44 19.60 22.63
C SER A 731 -1.95 18.84 23.86
N ILE A 732 -1.40 19.16 25.04
CA ILE A 732 -1.81 18.64 26.34
C ILE A 732 -2.67 19.71 27.00
N VAL A 733 -3.92 19.37 27.32
CA VAL A 733 -4.64 20.17 28.29
C VAL A 733 -4.25 19.61 29.67
N GLN A 734 -3.37 20.31 30.38
CA GLN A 734 -3.04 20.06 31.79
C GLN A 734 -4.24 20.37 32.71
N ALA A 735 -5.44 19.94 32.35
CA ALA A 735 -6.52 19.83 33.29
C ALA A 735 -6.30 18.52 34.04
N GLY A 736 -5.77 18.59 35.25
CA GLY A 736 -5.91 17.49 36.20
C GLY A 736 -7.39 17.35 36.56
N LEU A 737 -8.14 16.69 35.67
CA LEU A 737 -9.59 16.58 35.81
C LEU A 737 -9.91 15.57 36.91
N HIS A 738 -10.92 15.90 37.71
CA HIS A 738 -11.53 14.92 38.58
C HIS A 738 -12.57 14.13 37.80
N VAL A 739 -12.24 12.87 37.49
CA VAL A 739 -13.14 11.94 36.80
C VAL A 739 -13.51 10.80 37.75
N PRO A 740 -14.64 10.92 38.49
CA PRO A 740 -15.12 9.81 39.30
C PRO A 740 -15.35 8.55 38.46
N PRO A 741 -15.17 7.35 39.04
CA PRO A 741 -15.46 6.09 38.37
C PRO A 741 -16.82 6.10 37.69
N ARG A 742 -16.91 5.57 36.47
CA ARG A 742 -18.16 5.42 35.71
C ARG A 742 -18.89 6.73 35.40
N SER A 743 -18.19 7.87 35.47
CA SER A 743 -18.74 9.16 35.04
C SER A 743 -19.06 9.15 33.55
N ARG A 744 -20.14 9.85 33.18
CA ARG A 744 -20.47 10.13 31.79
C ARG A 744 -19.62 11.30 31.30
N VAL A 745 -18.76 11.03 30.33
CA VAL A 745 -17.88 12.02 29.72
C VAL A 745 -18.51 12.50 28.44
N VAL A 746 -18.74 13.80 28.33
CA VAL A 746 -19.43 14.43 27.21
C VAL A 746 -18.48 15.38 26.49
N LEU A 747 -18.28 15.17 25.20
CA LEU A 747 -17.52 16.09 24.34
C LEU A 747 -18.48 16.81 23.40
N THR A 748 -18.40 18.14 23.36
CA THR A 748 -19.25 19.01 22.54
C THR A 748 -18.40 19.89 21.64
N HIS A 749 -18.71 19.90 20.35
CA HIS A 749 -18.17 20.84 19.39
C HIS A 749 -18.95 22.16 19.46
N LEU A 750 -18.29 23.26 19.85
CA LEU A 750 -19.01 24.47 20.26
C LEU A 750 -19.68 25.23 19.11
N SER A 751 -19.17 25.12 17.88
CA SER A 751 -19.75 25.82 16.72
C SER A 751 -20.90 25.04 16.07
N SER A 752 -20.73 23.74 15.82
CA SER A 752 -21.75 22.86 15.23
C SER A 752 -22.82 22.42 16.23
N GLY A 753 -22.50 22.42 17.54
CA GLY A 753 -23.35 21.86 18.59
C GLY A 753 -23.37 20.33 18.61
N GLU A 754 -22.52 19.66 17.82
CA GLU A 754 -22.40 18.21 17.85
C GLU A 754 -21.90 17.73 19.21
N GLN A 755 -22.53 16.68 19.72
CA GLN A 755 -22.20 16.09 21.01
C GLN A 755 -21.97 14.59 20.86
N ARG A 756 -20.94 14.08 21.53
CA ARG A 756 -20.68 12.65 21.73
C ARG A 756 -20.38 12.40 23.19
N ASP A 757 -20.63 11.18 23.65
CA ASP A 757 -20.37 10.81 25.03
C ASP A 757 -19.88 9.37 25.15
N THR A 758 -19.17 9.12 26.25
CA THR A 758 -18.68 7.80 26.66
C THR A 758 -18.81 7.65 28.18
N LEU A 759 -18.55 6.44 28.68
CA LEU A 759 -18.40 6.18 30.11
C LEU A 759 -16.92 6.03 30.44
N ALA A 760 -16.49 6.73 31.49
CA ALA A 760 -15.17 6.49 32.06
C ALA A 760 -15.12 5.13 32.77
N ASP A 761 -13.94 4.52 32.82
CA ASP A 761 -13.73 3.27 33.54
C ASP A 761 -13.66 3.47 35.07
N ASP A 762 -13.25 2.42 35.80
CA ASP A 762 -13.12 2.47 37.26
C ASP A 762 -11.94 3.33 37.75
N GLN A 763 -11.01 3.67 36.86
CA GLN A 763 -9.86 4.55 37.11
C GLN A 763 -10.07 5.97 36.58
N GLY A 764 -11.22 6.25 35.95
CA GLY A 764 -11.51 7.54 35.32
C GLY A 764 -10.95 7.68 33.90
N ALA A 765 -10.39 6.60 33.31
CA ALA A 765 -9.89 6.59 31.94
C ALA A 765 -11.06 6.59 30.95
N PHE A 766 -10.91 7.31 29.83
CA PHE A 766 -11.96 7.40 28.81
C PHE A 766 -11.38 7.70 27.42
N MET A 767 -12.22 7.50 26.39
CA MET A 767 -11.97 7.95 25.01
C MET A 767 -13.28 8.45 24.41
N VAL A 768 -13.30 9.68 23.89
CA VAL A 768 -14.45 10.26 23.18
C VAL A 768 -13.97 11.11 22.00
N ALA A 769 -14.60 10.96 20.84
CA ALA A 769 -14.23 11.70 19.63
C ALA A 769 -15.43 12.45 19.05
N VAL A 770 -15.19 13.63 18.48
CA VAL A 770 -16.15 14.39 17.68
C VAL A 770 -15.46 14.86 16.41
N ALA A 771 -16.21 14.99 15.32
CA ALA A 771 -15.65 15.53 14.09
C ALA A 771 -15.24 16.99 14.32
N ALA A 772 -14.00 17.33 13.96
CA ALA A 772 -13.45 18.67 14.15
C ALA A 772 -12.33 18.94 13.13
N ASP A 773 -12.05 20.21 12.89
CA ASP A 773 -10.87 20.71 12.18
C ASP A 773 -9.84 21.30 13.15
N VAL A 774 -8.62 21.52 12.64
CA VAL A 774 -7.58 22.22 13.40
C VAL A 774 -8.07 23.62 13.80
N GLY A 775 -8.02 23.91 15.10
CA GLY A 775 -8.46 25.19 15.68
C GLY A 775 -9.91 25.20 16.17
N ASP A 776 -10.68 24.13 15.99
CA ASP A 776 -12.05 24.07 16.48
C ASP A 776 -12.13 24.01 18.01
N ALA A 777 -13.07 24.77 18.58
CA ALA A 777 -13.29 24.84 20.02
C ALA A 777 -14.23 23.74 20.50
N LEU A 778 -13.75 22.95 21.47
CA LEU A 778 -14.46 21.83 22.06
C LEU A 778 -14.69 22.06 23.57
N ARG A 779 -15.73 21.45 24.11
CA ARG A 779 -15.98 21.41 25.56
C ARG A 779 -16.13 19.97 26.03
N LEU A 780 -15.32 19.59 26.99
CA LEU A 780 -15.38 18.33 27.70
C LEU A 780 -16.08 18.54 29.05
N GLU A 781 -17.16 17.82 29.31
CA GLU A 781 -17.87 17.84 30.60
C GLU A 781 -17.85 16.45 31.22
N ILE A 782 -17.46 16.38 32.49
CA ILE A 782 -17.53 15.17 33.29
C ILE A 782 -18.80 15.22 34.11
N ARG A 783 -19.70 14.26 33.92
CA ARG A 783 -20.99 14.18 34.63
C ARG A 783 -21.04 12.94 35.49
N ASN A 784 -21.41 13.09 36.76
CA ASN A 784 -21.62 11.94 37.64
C ASN A 784 -22.85 11.11 37.20
N GLU A 785 -23.10 9.96 37.86
CA GLU A 785 -24.27 9.11 37.59
C GLU A 785 -25.62 9.85 37.75
N GLY A 786 -25.66 10.90 38.58
CA GLY A 786 -26.82 11.78 38.74
C GLY A 786 -27.01 12.82 37.63
N GLY A 787 -26.10 12.87 36.66
CA GLY A 787 -26.12 13.79 35.51
C GLY A 787 -25.57 15.20 35.80
N ALA A 788 -25.11 15.47 37.02
CA ALA A 788 -24.52 16.76 37.39
C ALA A 788 -23.08 16.85 36.89
N VAL A 789 -22.71 18.00 36.31
CA VAL A 789 -21.33 18.28 35.90
C VAL A 789 -20.47 18.40 37.16
N VAL A 790 -19.46 17.54 37.26
CA VAL A 790 -18.49 17.50 38.37
C VAL A 790 -17.17 18.15 38.01
N ASP A 791 -16.82 18.18 36.72
CA ASP A 791 -15.64 18.88 36.20
C ASP A 791 -15.84 19.22 34.72
N MET A 792 -15.05 20.15 34.17
CA MET A 792 -15.09 20.51 32.75
C MET A 792 -13.78 21.14 32.25
N ALA A 793 -13.52 20.98 30.95
CA ALA A 793 -12.43 21.64 30.24
C ALA A 793 -12.91 22.23 28.90
N GLU A 794 -12.34 23.36 28.50
CA GLU A 794 -12.45 23.88 27.13
C GLU A 794 -11.14 23.55 26.40
N LEU A 795 -11.27 22.97 25.21
CA LEU A 795 -10.16 22.45 24.41
C LEU A 795 -10.18 23.12 23.03
N VAL A 796 -9.04 23.16 22.36
CA VAL A 796 -8.93 23.52 20.95
C VAL A 796 -8.32 22.33 20.24
N SER A 797 -8.99 21.81 19.20
CA SER A 797 -8.49 20.63 18.48
C SER A 797 -7.20 20.97 17.72
N PRO A 798 -6.07 20.29 17.96
CA PRO A 798 -4.87 20.44 17.14
C PRO A 798 -4.91 19.56 15.88
N TYR A 799 -5.86 18.62 15.78
CA TYR A 799 -6.05 17.74 14.63
C TYR A 799 -7.37 18.02 13.91
N GLN A 800 -7.46 17.52 12.69
CA GLN A 800 -8.69 17.40 11.93
C GLN A 800 -9.15 15.93 11.88
N GLY A 801 -10.40 15.64 11.51
CA GLY A 801 -10.88 14.26 11.32
C GLY A 801 -12.40 14.11 11.37
N VAL A 802 -12.92 12.96 10.97
CA VAL A 802 -14.38 12.69 10.88
C VAL A 802 -14.95 11.94 12.09
N ALA A 803 -14.09 11.50 13.01
CA ALA A 803 -14.47 10.83 14.26
C ALA A 803 -15.51 9.71 14.10
N HIS A 804 -15.40 8.91 13.03
CA HIS A 804 -16.22 7.72 12.83
C HIS A 804 -15.70 6.59 13.73
N PRO A 805 -16.48 6.16 14.75
CA PRO A 805 -16.07 5.05 15.59
C PRO A 805 -15.98 3.80 14.74
N ARG A 806 -14.92 3.01 14.92
CA ARG A 806 -14.83 1.72 14.25
C ARG A 806 -16.00 0.79 14.59
N ASN A 807 -16.15 -0.29 13.83
CA ASN A 807 -17.27 -1.22 13.97
C ASN A 807 -18.68 -0.60 13.76
N THR A 808 -18.77 0.61 13.19
CA THR A 808 -20.02 1.27 12.82
C THR A 808 -20.24 1.24 11.30
N PRO A 809 -21.49 1.39 10.83
CA PRO A 809 -21.79 1.51 9.40
C PRO A 809 -21.10 2.70 8.73
N GLU A 810 -20.98 3.84 9.43
CA GLU A 810 -20.30 5.06 8.95
C GLU A 810 -18.82 4.78 8.68
N PHE A 811 -18.16 4.11 9.62
CA PHE A 811 -16.77 3.71 9.46
C PHE A 811 -16.58 2.73 8.30
N ARG A 812 -17.48 1.75 8.11
CA ARG A 812 -17.39 0.83 6.97
C ARG A 812 -17.53 1.54 5.63
N ARG A 813 -18.46 2.49 5.51
CA ARG A 813 -18.61 3.32 4.30
C ARG A 813 -17.36 4.17 4.05
N LEU A 814 -16.73 4.71 5.10
CA LEU A 814 -15.45 5.38 4.99
C LEU A 814 -14.37 4.43 4.45
N VAL A 815 -14.22 3.23 5.03
CA VAL A 815 -13.26 2.21 4.57
C VAL A 815 -13.49 1.85 3.10
N GLN A 816 -14.74 1.70 2.66
CA GLN A 816 -15.07 1.42 1.26
C GLN A 816 -14.62 2.55 0.32
N ARG A 817 -14.83 3.81 0.69
CA ARG A 817 -14.35 4.97 -0.08
C ARG A 817 -12.83 5.06 -0.09
N VAL A 818 -12.19 4.86 1.07
CA VAL A 818 -10.73 4.83 1.20
C VAL A 818 -10.14 3.72 0.34
N ALA A 819 -10.74 2.53 0.32
CA ALA A 819 -10.30 1.44 -0.53
C ALA A 819 -10.38 1.80 -2.02
N ASN A 820 -11.43 2.52 -2.44
CA ASN A 820 -11.54 3.04 -3.80
C ASN A 820 -10.43 4.06 -4.15
N VAL A 821 -9.99 4.87 -3.18
CA VAL A 821 -8.86 5.79 -3.34
C VAL A 821 -7.54 5.01 -3.47
N LEU A 822 -7.26 4.15 -2.49
CA LEU A 822 -5.99 3.43 -2.36
C LEU A 822 -5.78 2.41 -3.47
N GLU A 823 -6.84 1.88 -4.07
CA GLU A 823 -6.69 0.98 -5.21
C GLU A 823 -5.97 1.65 -6.39
N GLY A 824 -6.05 2.98 -6.48
CA GLY A 824 -5.24 3.78 -7.38
C GLY A 824 -3.72 3.64 -7.17
N SER A 825 -3.22 2.89 -6.19
CA SER A 825 -1.79 2.57 -6.02
C SER A 825 -1.57 1.12 -5.57
N ASP A 826 -2.52 0.24 -5.86
CA ASP A 826 -2.51 -1.13 -5.38
C ASP A 826 -2.02 -2.11 -6.46
N ALA A 827 -1.14 -3.04 -6.08
CA ALA A 827 -0.62 -4.08 -6.96
C ALA A 827 -1.74 -4.94 -7.60
N ILE A 828 -2.92 -5.04 -6.95
CA ILE A 828 -4.07 -5.79 -7.47
C ILE A 828 -4.51 -5.30 -8.86
N THR A 829 -4.34 -4.01 -9.15
CA THR A 829 -4.82 -3.37 -10.38
C THR A 829 -3.93 -3.61 -11.60
N VAL A 830 -2.72 -4.11 -11.38
CA VAL A 830 -1.74 -4.40 -12.43
C VAL A 830 -1.34 -5.88 -12.43
N ALA A 831 -1.87 -6.67 -11.50
CA ALA A 831 -1.56 -8.08 -11.33
C ALA A 831 -1.92 -8.89 -12.60
N ASP A 832 -3.03 -8.56 -13.25
CA ASP A 832 -3.47 -9.20 -14.49
C ASP A 832 -2.44 -9.06 -15.63
N ARG A 833 -1.58 -8.03 -15.59
CA ARG A 833 -0.51 -7.80 -16.58
C ARG A 833 0.65 -8.79 -16.49
N VAL A 834 0.71 -9.60 -15.44
CA VAL A 834 1.73 -10.65 -15.32
C VAL A 834 1.42 -11.80 -16.27
N LEU A 835 0.27 -12.46 -16.11
CA LEU A 835 -0.08 -13.67 -16.88
C LEU A 835 -1.36 -13.53 -17.72
N LEU A 836 -2.33 -12.72 -17.29
CA LEU A 836 -3.68 -12.76 -17.83
C LEU A 836 -3.83 -11.87 -19.07
N ASP A 837 -3.28 -10.66 -19.03
CA ASP A 837 -3.27 -9.67 -20.12
C ASP A 837 -1.96 -8.83 -20.11
N PRO A 838 -0.81 -9.42 -20.48
CA PRO A 838 0.45 -8.68 -20.56
C PRO A 838 0.39 -7.47 -21.51
N LEU A 839 1.24 -6.47 -21.24
CA LEU A 839 1.31 -5.26 -22.08
C LEU A 839 1.68 -5.61 -23.54
N PRO A 840 0.90 -5.15 -24.54
CA PRO A 840 1.21 -5.42 -25.95
C PRO A 840 2.59 -4.89 -26.37
N GLY A 841 3.40 -5.75 -26.98
CA GLY A 841 4.70 -5.36 -27.54
C GLY A 841 5.88 -5.49 -26.58
N TYR A 842 5.66 -6.01 -25.37
CA TYR A 842 6.71 -6.19 -24.35
C TYR A 842 6.69 -7.61 -23.77
N PRO A 843 7.85 -8.14 -23.32
CA PRO A 843 7.89 -9.44 -22.66
C PRO A 843 7.13 -9.37 -21.33
N ALA A 844 6.38 -10.42 -21.00
CA ALA A 844 5.75 -10.56 -19.70
C ALA A 844 6.81 -10.75 -18.61
N THR A 845 6.62 -10.11 -17.45
CA THR A 845 7.52 -10.26 -16.31
C THR A 845 7.29 -11.60 -15.61
N ASN A 846 8.35 -12.39 -15.44
CA ASN A 846 8.27 -13.63 -14.67
C ASN A 846 8.19 -13.31 -13.17
N MET A 847 7.19 -13.83 -12.45
CA MET A 847 6.99 -13.53 -11.02
C MET A 847 7.21 -14.73 -10.10
N LEU A 848 8.12 -14.61 -9.12
CA LEU A 848 8.28 -15.55 -8.00
C LEU A 848 7.66 -14.95 -6.72
N LEU A 849 6.39 -15.21 -6.47
CA LEU A 849 5.67 -14.72 -5.30
C LEU A 849 5.92 -15.63 -4.09
N LEU A 850 6.47 -15.07 -3.03
CA LEU A 850 6.88 -15.78 -1.82
C LEU A 850 6.02 -15.34 -0.65
N LEU A 851 5.15 -16.19 -0.11
CA LEU A 851 4.22 -15.83 0.97
C LEU A 851 4.56 -16.52 2.29
N ALA A 852 4.32 -15.82 3.40
CA ALA A 852 4.45 -16.35 4.75
C ALA A 852 3.08 -16.74 5.30
N SER A 853 2.90 -18.03 5.65
CA SER A 853 1.67 -18.47 6.33
C SER A 853 1.64 -17.94 7.77
N GLY A 854 0.49 -17.42 8.19
CA GLY A 854 0.29 -16.86 9.52
C GLY A 854 0.83 -15.43 9.69
N ASP A 855 1.36 -14.82 8.63
CA ASP A 855 1.75 -13.42 8.65
C ASP A 855 0.56 -12.51 8.96
N ARG A 856 0.77 -11.56 9.87
CA ARG A 856 -0.23 -10.59 10.33
C ARG A 856 0.13 -9.15 10.02
N THR A 857 1.27 -8.87 9.40
CA THR A 857 1.66 -7.51 9.00
C THR A 857 1.23 -7.25 7.56
N VAL A 858 1.72 -8.06 6.60
CA VAL A 858 1.15 -8.14 5.25
C VAL A 858 0.46 -9.49 5.15
N ASN A 859 -0.80 -9.48 5.55
CA ASN A 859 -1.50 -10.71 5.88
C ASN A 859 -1.52 -11.74 4.72
N PHE A 860 -1.42 -13.03 5.08
CA PHE A 860 -1.33 -14.13 4.10
C PHE A 860 -2.46 -14.10 3.05
N ALA A 861 -3.68 -13.75 3.47
CA ALA A 861 -4.82 -13.69 2.56
C ALA A 861 -4.69 -12.60 1.48
N ALA A 862 -4.06 -11.45 1.77
CA ALA A 862 -3.76 -10.43 0.77
C ALA A 862 -2.77 -10.95 -0.28
N GLY A 863 -1.77 -11.73 0.14
CA GLY A 863 -0.85 -12.41 -0.78
C GLY A 863 -1.55 -13.45 -1.66
N VAL A 864 -2.48 -14.23 -1.09
CA VAL A 864 -3.30 -15.18 -1.86
C VAL A 864 -4.23 -14.46 -2.85
N ALA A 865 -4.81 -13.33 -2.46
CA ALA A 865 -5.62 -12.50 -3.36
C ALA A 865 -4.79 -11.97 -4.53
N LEU A 866 -3.56 -11.51 -4.27
CA LEU A 866 -2.61 -11.09 -5.29
C LEU A 866 -2.24 -12.23 -6.25
N ALA A 867 -1.91 -13.41 -5.72
CA ALA A 867 -1.59 -14.58 -6.53
C ALA A 867 -2.74 -14.96 -7.48
N ARG A 868 -3.98 -14.87 -6.99
CA ARG A 868 -5.20 -15.09 -7.78
C ARG A 868 -5.35 -14.05 -8.87
N ALA A 869 -5.19 -12.77 -8.54
CA ALA A 869 -5.26 -11.68 -9.51
C ALA A 869 -4.18 -11.76 -10.60
N MET A 870 -2.98 -12.26 -10.26
CA MET A 870 -1.91 -12.51 -11.23
C MET A 870 -2.24 -13.64 -12.21
N GLY A 871 -3.18 -14.53 -11.86
CA GLY A 871 -3.44 -15.76 -12.61
C GLY A 871 -2.50 -16.91 -12.24
N LEU A 872 -1.81 -16.88 -11.09
CA LEU A 872 -0.97 -18.00 -10.63
C LEU A 872 -1.78 -19.25 -10.28
N PHE A 873 -3.10 -19.09 -10.10
CA PHE A 873 -4.08 -20.16 -9.98
C PHE A 873 -4.80 -20.47 -11.31
N GLY A 874 -4.39 -19.82 -12.39
CA GLY A 874 -4.93 -19.83 -13.75
C GLY A 874 -6.33 -19.21 -13.92
N LYS A 875 -6.94 -19.37 -15.10
CA LYS A 875 -8.21 -18.73 -15.51
C LYS A 875 -9.43 -19.55 -15.09
N ASP A 876 -10.52 -18.89 -14.66
CA ASP A 876 -11.80 -19.53 -14.32
C ASP A 876 -12.55 -20.00 -15.60
N ASP A 877 -12.13 -21.14 -16.13
CA ASP A 877 -12.90 -21.93 -17.09
C ASP A 877 -13.21 -23.28 -16.44
N PRO A 878 -14.49 -23.68 -16.27
CA PRO A 878 -14.84 -24.97 -15.68
C PRO A 878 -14.36 -26.18 -16.50
N SER A 879 -13.90 -25.97 -17.72
CA SER A 879 -13.20 -26.96 -18.56
C SER A 879 -11.66 -26.82 -18.54
N SER A 880 -11.12 -25.79 -17.88
CA SER A 880 -9.70 -25.52 -17.72
C SER A 880 -9.10 -26.30 -16.52
N PRO A 881 -7.82 -26.72 -16.59
CA PRO A 881 -7.08 -27.39 -15.51
C PRO A 881 -7.00 -26.66 -14.15
N THR A 882 -7.59 -25.48 -14.04
CA THR A 882 -7.53 -24.53 -12.91
C THR A 882 -8.60 -24.78 -11.85
N ALA A 883 -9.58 -25.66 -12.11
CA ALA A 883 -10.51 -26.17 -11.11
C ALA A 883 -9.81 -26.74 -9.86
N LYS A 884 -8.57 -27.23 -10.02
CA LYS A 884 -7.73 -27.71 -8.90
C LYS A 884 -7.34 -26.60 -7.91
N TYR A 885 -7.26 -25.35 -8.34
CA TYR A 885 -6.80 -24.24 -7.50
C TYR A 885 -7.93 -23.52 -6.76
N ARG A 886 -9.14 -23.47 -7.33
CA ARG A 886 -10.34 -23.13 -6.55
C ARG A 886 -10.49 -24.11 -5.38
N VAL A 887 -10.32 -25.40 -5.65
CA VAL A 887 -10.29 -26.45 -4.63
C VAL A 887 -9.18 -26.21 -3.61
N TRP A 888 -7.99 -25.78 -4.05
CA TRP A 888 -6.90 -25.43 -3.15
C TRP A 888 -7.26 -24.28 -2.20
N THR A 889 -7.78 -23.16 -2.71
CA THR A 889 -8.14 -22.03 -1.84
C THR A 889 -9.33 -22.36 -0.95
N GLU A 890 -10.32 -23.12 -1.43
CA GLU A 890 -11.42 -23.64 -0.62
C GLU A 890 -10.89 -24.56 0.50
N GLU A 891 -9.86 -25.36 0.25
CA GLU A 891 -9.17 -26.16 1.27
C GLU A 891 -8.43 -25.26 2.28
N VAL A 892 -7.76 -24.21 1.82
CA VAL A 892 -7.08 -23.22 2.68
C VAL A 892 -8.08 -22.52 3.60
N ILE A 893 -9.24 -22.13 3.08
CA ILE A 893 -10.36 -21.58 3.85
C ILE A 893 -10.89 -22.61 4.84
N ALA A 894 -11.17 -23.84 4.40
CA ALA A 894 -11.72 -24.91 5.25
C ALA A 894 -10.78 -25.28 6.42
N ARG A 895 -9.48 -25.01 6.28
CA ARG A 895 -8.45 -25.20 7.32
C ARG A 895 -8.21 -23.95 8.18
N ASN A 896 -8.96 -22.87 7.97
CA ASN A 896 -8.80 -21.58 8.66
C ASN A 896 -7.40 -20.96 8.48
N LEU A 897 -6.78 -21.11 7.30
CA LEU A 897 -5.45 -20.58 7.03
C LEU A 897 -5.42 -19.11 6.59
N LEU A 898 -6.56 -18.56 6.15
CA LEU A 898 -6.66 -17.14 5.78
C LEU A 898 -6.93 -16.21 6.97
N VAL A 899 -7.26 -16.80 8.12
CA VAL A 899 -7.56 -16.12 9.39
C VAL A 899 -6.37 -16.29 10.35
N ASP A 900 -6.40 -15.67 11.53
CA ASP A 900 -5.33 -15.80 12.53
C ASP A 900 -5.21 -17.26 13.02
N SER A 901 -4.40 -18.10 12.35
CA SER A 901 -4.14 -19.48 12.76
C SER A 901 -2.66 -19.87 12.62
N ASP A 902 -2.20 -20.73 13.54
CA ASP A 902 -0.85 -21.31 13.54
C ASP A 902 -0.79 -22.62 12.73
N VAL A 903 -1.79 -22.88 11.89
CA VAL A 903 -1.92 -24.14 11.13
C VAL A 903 -0.95 -24.10 9.94
N VAL A 904 -0.25 -25.22 9.70
CA VAL A 904 0.67 -25.35 8.56
C VAL A 904 -0.12 -25.64 7.28
N PRO A 905 0.10 -24.92 6.17
CA PRO A 905 -0.58 -25.18 4.91
C PRO A 905 -0.30 -26.58 4.34
N PRO A 906 -1.23 -27.21 3.59
CA PRO A 906 -1.07 -28.56 3.04
C PRO A 906 0.11 -28.70 2.07
N VAL A 907 0.43 -27.61 1.36
CA VAL A 907 1.56 -27.49 0.42
C VAL A 907 2.91 -27.65 1.13
N LEU A 908 2.93 -27.46 2.46
CA LEU A 908 4.12 -27.46 3.31
C LEU A 908 4.27 -28.74 4.15
N ASP A 909 3.35 -29.69 4.02
CA ASP A 909 3.46 -30.97 4.73
C ASP A 909 4.37 -31.95 3.97
N LEU A 910 5.66 -31.87 4.30
CA LEU A 910 6.72 -32.74 3.76
C LEU A 910 6.53 -34.23 4.08
N SER A 911 5.57 -34.60 4.95
CA SER A 911 5.25 -36.00 5.26
C SER A 911 4.41 -36.70 4.18
N PHE A 912 4.02 -36.00 3.11
CA PHE A 912 3.35 -36.54 1.92
C PHE A 912 4.29 -36.58 0.67
N PRO A 913 5.29 -37.49 0.64
CA PRO A 913 6.26 -37.57 -0.46
C PRO A 913 5.68 -38.13 -1.76
N GLU A 914 4.54 -38.82 -1.73
CA GLU A 914 3.86 -39.34 -2.92
C GLU A 914 2.67 -38.46 -3.30
N GLY A 915 2.95 -37.29 -3.90
CA GLY A 915 1.96 -36.53 -4.66
C GLY A 915 1.47 -35.18 -4.08
N GLY A 916 2.16 -34.59 -3.10
CA GLY A 916 1.93 -33.19 -2.70
C GLY A 916 2.52 -32.18 -3.71
N PRO A 917 1.99 -30.94 -3.81
CA PRO A 917 2.39 -29.97 -4.85
C PRO A 917 3.81 -29.36 -4.71
N GLY A 918 4.70 -29.85 -3.85
CA GLY A 918 5.99 -29.16 -3.57
C GLY A 918 5.79 -27.87 -2.78
N LEU A 919 6.86 -27.18 -2.38
CA LEU A 919 6.81 -25.89 -1.67
C LEU A 919 6.26 -24.75 -2.56
N CYS A 920 6.26 -24.97 -3.87
CA CYS A 920 5.96 -23.97 -4.89
C CYS A 920 4.99 -24.51 -5.96
N THR A 921 3.92 -23.75 -6.21
CA THR A 921 3.05 -23.93 -7.38
C THR A 921 3.59 -23.10 -8.55
N LYS A 922 3.80 -23.72 -9.72
CA LYS A 922 4.44 -23.09 -10.89
C LYS A 922 3.49 -23.01 -12.09
N VAL A 923 3.56 -21.92 -12.85
CA VAL A 923 2.76 -21.66 -14.06
C VAL A 923 3.67 -21.03 -15.13
N ASN A 924 3.54 -21.45 -16.40
CA ASN A 924 4.28 -20.81 -17.49
C ASN A 924 3.81 -19.35 -17.64
N THR A 925 4.75 -18.42 -17.69
CA THR A 925 4.44 -16.99 -17.76
C THR A 925 3.74 -16.64 -19.07
N VAL A 926 4.18 -17.26 -20.16
CA VAL A 926 3.56 -17.15 -21.48
C VAL A 926 3.44 -18.55 -22.07
N ASP A 927 2.26 -18.88 -22.60
CA ASP A 927 1.98 -20.18 -23.18
C ASP A 927 3.01 -20.56 -24.26
N GLY A 928 3.71 -21.68 -24.05
CA GLY A 928 4.69 -22.22 -24.99
C GLY A 928 6.07 -21.54 -24.97
N LEU A 929 6.32 -20.59 -24.06
CA LEU A 929 7.62 -19.94 -23.87
C LEU A 929 8.30 -20.39 -22.56
N PRO A 930 9.63 -20.21 -22.42
CA PRO A 930 10.39 -20.71 -21.27
C PRO A 930 10.17 -19.92 -19.96
N GLY A 931 9.43 -18.81 -19.95
CA GLY A 931 9.18 -18.00 -18.74
C GLY A 931 8.34 -18.76 -17.71
N LEU A 932 8.69 -18.64 -16.43
CA LEU A 932 8.05 -19.38 -15.35
C LEU A 932 7.70 -18.44 -14.18
N SER A 933 6.43 -18.38 -13.80
CA SER A 933 5.98 -17.70 -12.59
C SER A 933 5.55 -18.73 -11.54
N ALA A 934 5.62 -18.38 -10.25
CA ALA A 934 5.22 -19.27 -9.18
C ALA A 934 4.72 -18.57 -7.92
N LEU A 935 3.93 -19.31 -7.17
CA LEU A 935 3.61 -19.04 -5.77
C LEU A 935 4.33 -20.07 -4.90
N CYS A 936 5.20 -19.61 -4.01
CA CYS A 936 5.84 -20.41 -2.98
C CYS A 936 5.35 -19.96 -1.60
N VAL A 937 5.08 -20.91 -0.72
CA VAL A 937 4.63 -20.62 0.64
C VAL A 937 5.67 -21.10 1.64
N ALA A 938 5.96 -20.29 2.65
CA ALA A 938 6.87 -20.63 3.74
C ALA A 938 6.10 -20.86 5.05
N ALA A 939 6.42 -21.95 5.75
CA ALA A 939 5.82 -22.35 7.04
C ALA A 939 6.52 -21.64 8.22
N VAL A 940 6.57 -20.30 8.20
CA VAL A 940 7.42 -19.50 9.11
C VAL A 940 6.77 -19.22 10.47
N ARG A 941 5.81 -20.05 10.90
CA ARG A 941 5.17 -19.99 12.22
C ARG A 941 4.72 -18.58 12.63
N GLY A 942 4.18 -17.81 11.68
CA GLY A 942 3.66 -16.46 11.92
C GLY A 942 4.69 -15.31 11.82
N HIS A 943 5.93 -15.57 11.40
CA HIS A 943 6.94 -14.55 11.20
C HIS A 943 6.76 -13.74 9.90
N HIS A 944 6.89 -12.41 9.99
CA HIS A 944 6.63 -11.49 8.89
C HIS A 944 7.76 -11.40 7.85
N GLU A 945 9.02 -11.27 8.29
CA GLU A 945 10.16 -10.97 7.40
C GLU A 945 11.21 -12.09 7.41
N TYR A 946 10.77 -13.32 7.11
CA TYR A 946 11.62 -14.50 7.24
C TYR A 946 12.85 -14.53 6.31
N ILE A 947 12.90 -13.67 5.30
CA ILE A 947 14.06 -13.51 4.40
C ILE A 947 15.14 -12.58 5.00
N ALA A 948 14.82 -11.86 6.07
CA ALA A 948 15.76 -11.00 6.81
C ALA A 948 16.03 -11.47 8.25
N GLN A 949 15.43 -12.59 8.69
CA GLN A 949 15.46 -13.00 10.10
C GLN A 949 16.79 -13.60 10.59
N ALA A 950 17.07 -13.29 11.85
CA ALA A 950 18.29 -13.55 12.61
C ALA A 950 18.25 -14.77 13.56
N ASN A 951 17.14 -15.53 13.62
CA ASN A 951 16.93 -16.51 14.71
C ASN A 951 17.24 -17.96 14.30
N ASP A 952 18.13 -18.59 15.06
CA ASP A 952 18.64 -19.96 14.91
C ASP A 952 17.58 -21.08 15.05
N LYS A 953 16.35 -20.73 15.47
CA LYS A 953 15.28 -21.69 15.76
C LYS A 953 14.40 -22.06 14.57
N ASP A 954 14.49 -21.34 13.45
CA ASP A 954 13.78 -21.65 12.20
C ASP A 954 14.64 -22.54 11.29
N THR A 955 14.94 -23.74 11.80
CA THR A 955 15.69 -24.76 11.07
C THR A 955 14.84 -25.32 9.94
N PHE A 956 15.41 -25.36 8.74
CA PHE A 956 14.87 -26.15 7.64
C PHE A 956 14.88 -27.63 8.05
N PRO A 957 13.80 -28.41 7.80
CA PRO A 957 13.77 -29.83 8.12
C PRO A 957 14.98 -30.55 7.52
N GLU A 958 15.59 -31.47 8.27
CA GLU A 958 16.71 -32.27 7.76
C GLU A 958 16.21 -33.20 6.66
N VAL A 959 16.60 -32.92 5.42
CA VAL A 959 16.25 -33.68 4.22
C VAL A 959 17.53 -33.98 3.45
N ASP A 960 17.76 -35.25 3.11
CA ASP A 960 18.90 -35.72 2.32
C ASP A 960 20.30 -35.30 2.83
N GLY A 961 20.44 -35.06 4.14
CA GLY A 961 21.70 -34.66 4.78
C GLY A 961 22.07 -33.18 4.65
N TYR A 962 21.14 -32.35 4.15
CA TYR A 962 21.29 -30.90 4.13
C TYR A 962 20.78 -30.28 5.43
N HIS A 963 21.55 -29.33 5.97
CA HIS A 963 21.24 -28.57 7.16
C HIS A 963 21.17 -27.08 6.80
N GLY A 964 20.14 -26.35 7.27
CA GLY A 964 19.96 -24.96 6.89
C GLY A 964 18.76 -24.28 7.54
N THR A 965 18.39 -23.11 7.01
CA THR A 965 17.22 -22.33 7.44
C THR A 965 16.27 -22.10 6.26
N TYR A 966 15.00 -21.83 6.55
CA TYR A 966 14.05 -21.40 5.51
C TYR A 966 14.48 -20.09 4.84
N ASN A 967 15.19 -19.23 5.56
CA ASN A 967 15.75 -18.00 5.02
C ASN A 967 16.76 -18.31 3.90
N GLU A 968 17.79 -19.11 4.21
CA GLU A 968 18.83 -19.49 3.25
C GLU A 968 18.23 -20.15 2.01
N TYR A 969 17.28 -21.06 2.21
CA TYR A 969 16.57 -21.75 1.14
C TYR A 969 15.87 -20.78 0.17
N HIS A 970 15.05 -19.86 0.69
CA HIS A 970 14.29 -18.95 -0.18
C HIS A 970 15.17 -17.85 -0.80
N GLN A 971 16.19 -17.35 -0.08
CA GLN A 971 17.16 -16.43 -0.66
C GLN A 971 17.92 -17.06 -1.84
N ASN A 972 18.39 -18.30 -1.69
CA ASN A 972 19.08 -19.02 -2.75
C ASN A 972 18.13 -19.35 -3.92
N MET A 973 16.85 -19.62 -3.63
CA MET A 973 15.82 -19.76 -4.66
C MET A 973 15.63 -18.47 -5.47
N ILE A 974 15.55 -17.31 -4.83
CA ILE A 974 15.45 -16.01 -5.51
C ILE A 974 16.67 -15.77 -6.39
N VAL A 975 17.88 -15.98 -5.85
CA VAL A 975 19.14 -15.82 -6.61
C VAL A 975 19.17 -16.74 -7.82
N SER A 976 18.85 -18.03 -7.65
CA SER A 976 18.79 -19.00 -8.75
C SER A 976 17.71 -18.64 -9.78
N TYR A 977 16.57 -18.15 -9.33
CA TYR A 977 15.46 -17.75 -10.18
C TYR A 977 15.86 -16.57 -11.08
N PHE A 978 16.43 -15.52 -10.48
CA PHE A 978 17.02 -14.44 -11.26
C PHE A 978 18.11 -14.97 -12.16
N HIS A 979 19.04 -15.80 -11.67
CA HIS A 979 20.10 -16.42 -12.50
C HIS A 979 19.63 -17.10 -13.79
N SER A 980 18.39 -17.60 -13.79
CA SER A 980 17.75 -18.22 -14.95
C SER A 980 16.94 -17.26 -15.82
N LEU A 981 16.99 -15.95 -15.62
CA LEU A 981 16.07 -14.94 -16.18
C LEU A 981 14.59 -15.21 -15.84
N GLY A 982 14.33 -15.83 -14.70
CA GLY A 982 12.99 -16.25 -14.31
C GLY A 982 12.43 -17.42 -15.12
N THR A 983 13.28 -18.30 -15.65
CA THR A 983 12.86 -19.48 -16.44
C THR A 983 12.92 -20.80 -15.65
N LYS A 984 13.53 -20.80 -14.45
CA LYS A 984 13.69 -22.00 -13.63
C LYS A 984 13.39 -21.74 -12.16
N ILE A 985 12.61 -22.64 -11.57
CA ILE A 985 12.35 -22.69 -10.13
C ILE A 985 12.66 -24.11 -9.66
N THR A 986 13.61 -24.21 -8.75
CA THR A 986 14.15 -25.45 -8.22
C THR A 986 13.78 -25.56 -6.75
N GLU A 987 13.18 -26.68 -6.38
CA GLU A 987 12.77 -26.98 -5.00
C GLU A 987 13.77 -27.96 -4.35
N ASP A 988 15.02 -27.91 -4.80
CA ASP A 988 16.07 -28.78 -4.29
C ASP A 988 16.38 -28.43 -2.82
N PRO A 989 16.19 -29.37 -1.87
CA PRO A 989 16.47 -29.12 -0.46
C PRO A 989 17.91 -28.63 -0.20
N CYS A 990 18.83 -28.89 -1.12
CA CYS A 990 20.19 -28.40 -1.03
C CYS A 990 20.29 -26.87 -0.92
N TRP A 991 19.29 -26.10 -1.37
CA TRP A 991 19.30 -24.64 -1.27
C TRP A 991 19.31 -24.13 0.17
N ALA A 992 18.92 -24.96 1.13
CA ALA A 992 19.04 -24.64 2.54
C ALA A 992 20.50 -24.57 3.01
N ASP A 993 21.44 -25.19 2.29
CA ASP A 993 22.88 -25.12 2.56
C ASP A 993 23.56 -24.10 1.63
N TRP A 994 24.26 -23.13 2.21
CA TRP A 994 25.00 -22.10 1.48
C TRP A 994 26.03 -22.67 0.49
N LYS A 995 26.56 -23.89 0.75
CA LYS A 995 27.52 -24.58 -0.11
C LYS A 995 26.90 -25.07 -1.41
N CYS A 996 25.59 -25.37 -1.46
CA CYS A 996 24.99 -25.92 -2.68
C CYS A 996 25.08 -24.96 -3.86
N VAL A 997 25.02 -23.65 -3.60
CA VAL A 997 25.19 -22.63 -4.65
C VAL A 997 26.62 -22.63 -5.20
N VAL A 998 27.61 -22.83 -4.33
CA VAL A 998 29.04 -22.89 -4.72
C VAL A 998 29.31 -24.17 -5.51
N ASP A 999 28.80 -25.30 -5.03
CA ASP A 999 29.05 -26.62 -5.62
C ASP A 999 28.36 -26.82 -6.98
N ARG A 1000 27.26 -26.11 -7.24
CA ARG A 1000 26.50 -26.22 -8.51
C ARG A 1000 27.01 -25.33 -9.63
N GLY A 1001 27.99 -24.46 -9.37
CA GLY A 1001 28.66 -23.66 -10.39
C GLY A 1001 27.66 -23.00 -11.33
N LEU A 1002 26.98 -21.94 -10.87
CA LEU A 1002 26.01 -21.21 -11.69
C LEU A 1002 26.73 -20.60 -12.92
N ASP A 1003 26.82 -21.39 -13.99
CA ASP A 1003 27.37 -20.99 -15.29
C ASP A 1003 26.40 -20.03 -15.96
N LYS A 1004 26.90 -18.95 -16.56
CA LYS A 1004 26.12 -17.87 -17.20
C LYS A 1004 24.98 -18.38 -18.12
N GLU A 1005 23.77 -18.54 -17.57
CA GLU A 1005 22.60 -18.92 -18.39
C GLU A 1005 22.12 -17.74 -19.24
N TRP A 1006 22.37 -16.52 -18.77
CA TRP A 1006 22.04 -15.23 -19.38
C TRP A 1006 22.67 -14.99 -20.75
N ASP A 1007 23.95 -15.37 -20.93
CA ASP A 1007 24.69 -15.19 -22.20
C ASP A 1007 24.08 -16.02 -23.35
N LYS A 1008 23.29 -17.07 -23.04
CA LYS A 1008 22.61 -17.90 -24.05
C LYS A 1008 21.27 -17.32 -24.51
N ALA A 1009 20.58 -16.57 -23.65
CA ALA A 1009 19.20 -16.14 -23.87
C ALA A 1009 19.07 -14.82 -24.65
N LEU A 1010 20.02 -13.88 -24.51
CA LEU A 1010 19.97 -12.57 -25.19
C LEU A 1010 20.07 -12.65 -26.73
N SER A 1011 20.44 -13.81 -27.29
CA SER A 1011 20.43 -14.06 -28.74
C SER A 1011 19.04 -14.38 -29.33
N GLY A 1012 18.00 -14.53 -28.48
CA GLY A 1012 16.66 -14.94 -28.90
C GLY A 1012 15.54 -13.92 -28.63
N PHE A 1013 15.86 -12.74 -28.10
CA PHE A 1013 14.90 -11.68 -27.74
C PHE A 1013 14.92 -10.46 -28.68
N GLU A 1014 15.71 -10.47 -29.76
CA GLU A 1014 15.66 -9.45 -30.84
C GLU A 1014 14.43 -9.56 -31.74
#